data_AF-A0A2V7SPR1-F1
#
_entry.id   AF-A0A2V7SPR1-F1
#
_cell.length_a   1.000
_cell.length_b   1.000
_cell.length_c   1.000
_cell.angle_alpha   90.00
_cell.angle_beta   90.00
_cell.angle_gamma   90.00
#
_symmetry.space_group_name_H-M   'P 1'
#
loop_
_entity.id
_entity.type
_entity.pdbx_description
1 polymer ?
#
loop_
_entity_poly.entity_id
_entity_poly.type
_entity_poly.pdbx_seq_one_letter_code
_entity_poly.pdbx_strand_id
1 'polypeptide(L)'
;MPDMLHRGRSRRPAIWTALVLSMVGCERAQKPEAPPIDLGFQERAQGAGIAFRMNNLSREQGAERFRINLYDHGSGLAVGDVDNDGRDDIYFLTQHGTNALYRNAGGGSFVDVTTKAGVAVGDRVSVGATFADYDNDGFADLFVSSTRGGNILFHNRGDGTFEDVTAAAGVAHVGHSQTPVFFDYDNDGDLDLFLTNTAHWTTDKFDITSGTYEGKASLPDLMTSPTESNILYRNNGDRTFTDVTAAAGLRGRGWAGDVAVFDYDEDGFMDLFVPSMFGRGQLYRNSGHGTFTDVTAETLGKTSHGAIGTKVFDYDGDGRLDLFVVDMHSDMWMGLDDQATSREAAKEYEHRRFLSSAGPTVDESAPGFVESQRAEFAKHGERYDALLFGNALYRNLGGGKFQESAVSAGLETFWPWGIATGDFDDDGDEDVFITSGMGYPFYYWPNQLMMNNGDGTFRNRAGDLGVEPPTGGVYQEQTIAGRQAARSSRSAAVGDFDGDGRLEIVTNNFNDRPYFFANRLPRRNYVALRLTGSQSNRDAIGALARLWSGNTVMVRQVNPAGGYLAQSSRVLHFGLGDRSKVDSIQIRCGEEPGDQYPAPDSRAGPLSPTISVTSVERSSRYAWIVVALLLPVALLNYLDRQMLATMKASMVSDIPTIANKADWGLILGSFKWSYALLGPIAGYIADRFSRRWVIGASLFVWSVVTWWTGQCTTFNELLTARAFMGVSEAFYFPAALALITEYHLGPTRSRAVGVHQTGIYLGQIIGGFAGYAADAPALGWRWAFSTSGIVGIVYAIPLAALLREPVRTRADDGAPHTPTGVVRGLLGNRNFILLMMCFTLPAIAGWIVRDWMPEILRERFSLSQGRAGVSAILFVQIASLVGALVGGTIADRWVRRTPRGRIFTSAIGMVLFLPALFSVGNASNLGIAIVGLTVFGLGWGFFDSNNMPILSQIARPEWRATGYGIMNLVSISCGGFGDWMFGALRDRNVPLNLIFGMFASFALLSVMLIVMIRPRGDDAVAAASRARRQAGMLDPQ
;
A
#
# COMPACT_ATOMS: atom_id res chain seq x y z
N MET A 1 -62.86 -21.21 39.78
CA MET A 1 -63.28 -22.27 40.71
C MET A 1 -63.48 -23.56 39.92
N PRO A 2 -63.16 -24.73 40.47
CA PRO A 2 -61.85 -25.34 40.22
C PRO A 2 -61.95 -26.82 39.77
N ASP A 3 -60.77 -27.37 39.45
CA ASP A 3 -60.25 -28.66 39.93
C ASP A 3 -60.93 -30.01 39.65
N MET A 4 -60.06 -30.92 39.18
CA MET A 4 -59.80 -32.28 39.69
C MET A 4 -60.87 -33.37 39.48
N LEU A 5 -60.55 -34.66 39.36
CA LEU A 5 -59.37 -35.53 39.15
C LEU A 5 -59.95 -36.95 39.16
N HIS A 6 -59.27 -37.89 38.48
CA HIS A 6 -59.10 -39.34 38.76
C HIS A 6 -59.20 -40.18 37.46
N ARG A 7 -58.43 -41.25 37.19
CA ARG A 7 -57.39 -42.02 37.90
C ARG A 7 -56.74 -43.02 36.89
N GLY A 8 -55.47 -43.38 37.12
CA GLY A 8 -54.93 -44.77 36.97
C GLY A 8 -54.13 -45.13 35.71
N ARG A 9 -52.76 -45.13 35.78
CA ARG A 9 -51.81 -46.29 35.84
C ARG A 9 -51.57 -47.04 34.50
N SER A 10 -50.38 -47.44 34.03
CA SER A 10 -49.00 -47.47 34.55
C SER A 10 -48.00 -47.99 33.49
N ARG A 11 -46.74 -47.52 33.54
CA ARG A 11 -45.43 -48.21 33.35
C ARG A 11 -44.42 -47.66 32.30
N ARG A 12 -43.39 -47.02 32.88
CA ARG A 12 -41.94 -46.94 32.57
C ARG A 12 -41.41 -45.91 31.55
N PRO A 13 -40.21 -45.34 31.81
CA PRO A 13 -39.90 -43.96 31.42
C PRO A 13 -38.72 -43.81 30.44
N ALA A 14 -38.56 -42.56 30.01
CA ALA A 14 -37.35 -41.89 29.52
C ALA A 14 -37.32 -41.59 28.01
N ILE A 15 -38.09 -40.55 27.68
CA ILE A 15 -37.66 -39.31 27.02
C ILE A 15 -36.74 -39.50 25.82
N TRP A 16 -37.28 -39.36 24.62
CA TRP A 16 -36.88 -38.41 23.58
C TRP A 16 -37.97 -38.47 22.50
N THR A 17 -38.25 -37.35 21.82
CA THR A 17 -39.15 -37.18 20.64
C THR A 17 -40.56 -36.62 20.93
N ALA A 18 -40.88 -35.57 20.17
CA ALA A 18 -42.19 -34.98 19.87
C ALA A 18 -42.79 -33.97 20.87
N LEU A 19 -42.49 -32.69 20.62
CA LEU A 19 -43.51 -31.64 20.69
C LEU A 19 -43.62 -31.04 19.29
N VAL A 20 -44.49 -31.66 18.48
CA VAL A 20 -44.91 -31.18 17.16
C VAL A 20 -46.40 -30.87 17.29
N LEU A 21 -46.80 -29.72 16.71
CA LEU A 21 -48.17 -29.29 16.41
C LEU A 21 -49.04 -28.78 17.57
N SER A 22 -48.73 -27.57 18.04
CA SER A 22 -49.76 -26.60 18.45
C SER A 22 -49.24 -25.16 18.47
N MET A 23 -48.68 -24.68 17.35
CA MET A 23 -48.48 -23.24 17.09
C MET A 23 -48.56 -22.99 15.58
N VAL A 24 -49.78 -22.81 15.07
CA VAL A 24 -50.01 -22.12 13.80
C VAL A 24 -50.57 -20.75 14.19
N GLY A 25 -49.91 -19.68 13.75
CA GLY A 25 -50.43 -18.32 13.84
C GLY A 25 -49.61 -17.36 14.69
N CYS A 26 -48.35 -17.12 14.33
CA CYS A 26 -47.73 -15.79 14.39
C CYS A 26 -46.39 -15.85 13.64
N GLU A 27 -46.42 -15.62 12.32
CA GLU A 27 -45.19 -15.36 11.57
C GLU A 27 -44.62 -14.02 12.04
N ARG A 28 -43.67 -14.09 12.97
CA ARG A 28 -42.71 -13.02 13.18
C ARG A 28 -41.80 -13.03 11.96
N ALA A 29 -41.80 -11.93 11.20
CA ALA A 29 -40.84 -11.71 10.11
C ALA A 29 -39.42 -12.08 10.60
N GLN A 30 -38.86 -13.11 9.98
CA GLN A 30 -37.54 -13.61 10.29
C GLN A 30 -36.53 -12.52 9.91
N LYS A 31 -35.72 -12.05 10.86
CA LYS A 31 -34.59 -11.16 10.58
C LYS A 31 -33.71 -11.85 9.52
N PRO A 32 -33.28 -11.16 8.45
CA PRO A 32 -32.33 -11.75 7.50
C PRO A 32 -31.11 -12.25 8.26
N GLU A 33 -30.76 -13.52 8.06
CA GLU A 33 -29.54 -14.12 8.62
C GLU A 33 -28.35 -13.36 8.02
N ALA A 34 -27.54 -12.73 8.87
CA ALA A 34 -26.32 -12.07 8.43
C ALA A 34 -25.40 -13.11 7.74
N PRO A 35 -24.71 -12.74 6.66
CA PRO A 35 -23.76 -13.64 6.00
C PRO A 35 -22.72 -14.16 7.01
N PRO A 36 -22.13 -15.35 6.77
CA PRO A 36 -21.03 -15.83 7.59
C PRO A 36 -19.94 -14.75 7.68
N ILE A 37 -19.48 -14.48 8.90
CA ILE A 37 -18.70 -13.31 9.34
C ILE A 37 -17.43 -13.01 8.50
N ASP A 38 -16.99 -13.95 7.65
CA ASP A 38 -15.75 -13.87 6.86
C ASP A 38 -15.95 -13.64 5.34
N LEU A 39 -17.16 -13.44 4.83
CA LEU A 39 -17.44 -13.21 3.39
C LEU A 39 -18.13 -11.86 3.15
N GLY A 40 -17.69 -11.12 2.12
CA GLY A 40 -18.24 -9.80 1.75
C GLY A 40 -17.36 -8.62 2.19
N PHE A 41 -17.93 -7.44 2.32
CA PHE A 41 -17.24 -6.25 2.82
C PHE A 41 -17.23 -6.21 4.35
N GLN A 42 -16.09 -5.82 4.92
CA GLN A 42 -15.91 -5.64 6.35
C GLN A 42 -15.48 -4.21 6.66
N GLU A 43 -16.19 -3.54 7.56
CA GLU A 43 -15.82 -2.20 8.02
C GLU A 43 -14.62 -2.30 8.98
N ARG A 44 -13.51 -1.63 8.65
CA ARG A 44 -12.26 -1.73 9.40
C ARG A 44 -11.56 -0.40 9.65
N ALA A 45 -12.22 0.76 9.55
CA ALA A 45 -11.57 2.07 9.68
C ALA A 45 -10.70 2.18 10.95
N GLN A 46 -11.23 1.76 12.11
CA GLN A 46 -10.46 1.76 13.37
C GLN A 46 -9.29 0.78 13.34
N GLY A 47 -9.48 -0.42 12.82
CA GLY A 47 -8.44 -1.45 12.71
C GLY A 47 -7.35 -1.07 11.70
N ALA A 48 -7.70 -0.28 10.70
CA ALA A 48 -6.81 0.29 9.71
C ALA A 48 -6.01 1.50 10.26
N GLY A 49 -6.40 2.05 11.41
CA GLY A 49 -5.74 3.23 12.00
C GLY A 49 -6.35 4.57 11.59
N ILE A 50 -7.51 4.56 10.93
CA ILE A 50 -8.24 5.77 10.54
C ILE A 50 -9.09 6.24 11.74
N ALA A 51 -8.62 7.29 12.42
CA ALA A 51 -9.28 7.86 13.59
C ALA A 51 -10.08 9.14 13.28
N PHE A 52 -10.10 9.55 12.02
CA PHE A 52 -10.75 10.77 11.54
C PHE A 52 -12.25 10.78 11.86
N ARG A 53 -12.77 11.99 12.05
CA ARG A 53 -14.21 12.25 12.20
C ARG A 53 -14.52 13.53 11.45
N MET A 54 -15.40 13.45 10.46
CA MET A 54 -15.92 14.63 9.79
C MET A 54 -16.84 15.34 10.78
N ASN A 55 -16.57 16.61 11.05
CA ASN A 55 -17.39 17.42 11.92
C ASN A 55 -18.12 18.46 11.07
N ASN A 56 -19.40 18.63 11.36
CA ASN A 56 -20.21 19.68 10.76
C ASN A 56 -20.42 20.83 11.75
N LEU A 57 -21.01 21.92 11.27
CA LEU A 57 -21.42 23.06 12.09
C LEU A 57 -22.75 22.70 12.79
N SER A 58 -22.63 21.98 13.92
CA SER A 58 -23.65 21.10 14.52
C SER A 58 -24.91 21.72 15.15
N ARG A 59 -25.13 23.05 15.16
CA ARG A 59 -26.29 23.65 15.86
C ARG A 59 -27.42 24.19 14.99
N GLU A 60 -27.29 24.19 13.66
CA GLU A 60 -28.42 24.54 12.79
C GLU A 60 -29.54 23.48 12.78
N GLN A 61 -29.29 22.28 13.32
CA GLN A 61 -30.25 21.17 13.45
C GLN A 61 -30.62 20.84 14.93
N GLY A 62 -30.17 21.67 15.88
CA GLY A 62 -30.34 21.46 17.33
C GLY A 62 -31.68 21.92 17.91
N ALA A 63 -32.56 22.50 17.09
CA ALA A 63 -33.98 22.67 17.38
C ALA A 63 -34.74 21.80 16.38
N GLU A 64 -35.77 21.09 16.81
CA GLU A 64 -36.37 19.94 16.11
C GLU A 64 -36.90 20.19 14.67
N ARG A 65 -36.72 21.37 14.05
CA ARG A 65 -37.25 21.78 12.74
C ARG A 65 -36.20 21.76 11.63
N PHE A 66 -36.61 21.39 10.42
CA PHE A 66 -35.77 21.39 9.21
C PHE A 66 -35.35 22.82 8.81
N ARG A 67 -34.08 23.00 8.41
CA ARG A 67 -33.53 24.26 7.86
C ARG A 67 -32.75 23.98 6.59
N ILE A 68 -32.92 24.82 5.58
CA ILE A 68 -32.21 24.71 4.30
C ILE A 68 -30.84 25.40 4.46
N ASN A 69 -29.74 24.63 4.43
CA ASN A 69 -28.36 25.14 4.41
C ASN A 69 -27.46 24.26 3.51
N LEU A 70 -26.34 24.82 3.04
CA LEU A 70 -25.35 24.05 2.26
C LEU A 70 -24.54 23.09 3.12
N TYR A 71 -24.42 23.35 4.42
CA TYR A 71 -23.58 22.54 5.30
C TYR A 71 -24.07 21.09 5.39
N ASP A 72 -25.35 20.84 5.13
CA ASP A 72 -25.89 19.49 5.02
C ASP A 72 -25.36 18.70 3.83
N HIS A 73 -24.76 19.33 2.82
CA HIS A 73 -24.18 18.63 1.68
C HIS A 73 -22.86 17.90 2.02
N GLY A 74 -22.32 18.17 3.21
CA GLY A 74 -21.14 17.53 3.80
C GLY A 74 -19.82 17.80 3.10
N SER A 75 -18.90 16.84 3.18
CA SER A 75 -17.51 16.99 2.75
C SER A 75 -17.02 15.71 2.07
N GLY A 76 -16.06 15.91 1.19
CA GLY A 76 -15.45 14.94 0.30
C GLY A 76 -14.24 14.21 0.85
N LEU A 77 -13.57 13.47 -0.04
CA LEU A 77 -12.27 12.86 0.22
C LEU A 77 -11.51 12.66 -1.11
N ALA A 78 -10.18 12.66 -1.05
CA ALA A 78 -9.33 12.43 -2.22
C ALA A 78 -8.37 11.27 -1.99
N VAL A 79 -8.09 10.52 -3.04
CA VAL A 79 -7.17 9.37 -3.04
C VAL A 79 -6.03 9.65 -4.02
N GLY A 80 -4.79 9.46 -3.59
CA GLY A 80 -3.60 9.67 -4.41
C GLY A 80 -2.34 9.18 -3.71
N ASP A 81 -1.34 8.76 -4.50
CA ASP A 81 -0.02 8.35 -3.99
C ASP A 81 0.83 9.61 -3.75
N VAL A 82 0.82 10.16 -2.52
CA VAL A 82 1.38 11.49 -2.26
C VAL A 82 2.89 11.49 -2.04
N ASP A 83 3.47 10.32 -1.76
CA ASP A 83 4.91 10.14 -1.54
C ASP A 83 5.57 9.22 -2.59
N ASN A 84 4.85 8.89 -3.67
CA ASN A 84 5.30 8.06 -4.79
C ASN A 84 5.81 6.67 -4.36
N ASP A 85 5.24 6.11 -3.28
CA ASP A 85 5.63 4.82 -2.74
C ASP A 85 4.88 3.63 -3.37
N GLY A 86 4.01 3.92 -4.34
CA GLY A 86 3.18 3.00 -5.10
C GLY A 86 1.85 2.66 -4.42
N ARG A 87 1.59 3.19 -3.23
CA ARG A 87 0.35 2.96 -2.47
C ARG A 87 -0.45 4.24 -2.39
N ASP A 88 -1.76 4.14 -2.62
CA ASP A 88 -2.60 5.32 -2.54
C ASP A 88 -2.89 5.68 -1.08
N ASP A 89 -2.76 6.97 -0.79
CA ASP A 89 -3.07 7.64 0.48
C ASP A 89 -4.48 8.26 0.42
N ILE A 90 -5.00 8.68 1.59
CA ILE A 90 -6.36 9.21 1.70
C ILE A 90 -6.34 10.56 2.40
N TYR A 91 -6.91 11.58 1.76
CA TYR A 91 -7.15 12.89 2.35
C TYR A 91 -8.64 13.10 2.64
N PHE A 92 -8.98 13.27 3.91
CA PHE A 92 -10.35 13.53 4.36
C PHE A 92 -10.59 15.00 4.66
N LEU A 93 -11.78 15.47 4.29
CA LEU A 93 -12.21 16.84 4.48
C LEU A 93 -13.25 16.97 5.59
N THR A 94 -13.25 18.12 6.25
CA THR A 94 -14.23 18.48 7.28
C THR A 94 -14.70 19.92 7.11
N GLN A 95 -15.91 20.21 7.60
CA GLN A 95 -16.47 21.56 7.62
C GLN A 95 -16.05 22.34 8.87
N HIS A 96 -15.68 21.61 9.92
CA HIS A 96 -15.22 22.16 11.18
C HIS A 96 -14.05 21.37 11.74
N GLY A 97 -13.05 22.07 12.26
CA GLY A 97 -11.79 21.49 12.69
C GLY A 97 -10.84 21.26 11.51
N THR A 98 -9.91 20.33 11.65
CA THR A 98 -8.86 20.11 10.66
C THR A 98 -9.19 18.95 9.72
N ASN A 99 -8.92 19.13 8.42
CA ASN A 99 -8.79 18.05 7.44
C ASN A 99 -7.67 17.09 7.86
N ALA A 100 -7.60 15.91 7.25
CA ALA A 100 -6.61 14.91 7.64
C ALA A 100 -6.05 14.10 6.46
N LEU A 101 -4.71 14.00 6.38
CA LEU A 101 -3.98 13.16 5.43
C LEU A 101 -3.50 11.88 6.09
N TYR A 102 -3.95 10.75 5.56
CA TYR A 102 -3.63 9.40 6.02
C TYR A 102 -2.75 8.71 5.00
N ARG A 103 -1.49 8.51 5.36
CA ARG A 103 -0.52 7.81 4.53
C ARG A 103 -0.63 6.30 4.67
N ASN A 104 -0.70 5.56 3.58
CA ASN A 104 -0.82 4.13 3.52
C ASN A 104 0.52 3.43 3.88
N ALA A 105 0.56 2.83 5.07
CA ALA A 105 1.71 2.09 5.56
C ALA A 105 1.81 0.64 5.01
N GLY A 106 0.86 0.23 4.16
CA GLY A 106 0.76 -1.09 3.54
C GLY A 106 -0.15 -2.06 4.29
N GLY A 107 -0.72 -3.01 3.54
CA GLY A 107 -1.63 -4.04 4.08
C GLY A 107 -2.93 -3.47 4.64
N GLY A 108 -3.41 -2.34 4.11
CA GLY A 108 -4.65 -1.67 4.53
C GLY A 108 -4.54 -0.93 5.86
N SER A 109 -3.33 -0.50 6.24
CA SER A 109 -3.08 0.29 7.46
C SER A 109 -2.60 1.69 7.10
N PHE A 110 -3.11 2.69 7.83
CA PHE A 110 -2.86 4.10 7.59
C PHE A 110 -2.28 4.80 8.80
N VAL A 111 -1.50 5.84 8.54
CA VAL A 111 -0.89 6.71 9.55
C VAL A 111 -1.25 8.16 9.24
N ASP A 112 -1.81 8.86 10.22
CA ASP A 112 -2.06 10.29 10.12
C ASP A 112 -0.72 11.05 10.03
N VAL A 113 -0.53 11.76 8.91
CA VAL A 113 0.65 12.60 8.64
C VAL A 113 0.28 14.08 8.50
N THR A 114 -0.97 14.45 8.79
CA THR A 114 -1.55 15.78 8.54
C THR A 114 -0.66 16.93 9.01
N THR A 115 -0.25 16.92 10.29
CA THR A 115 0.58 17.98 10.88
C THR A 115 1.97 18.04 10.27
N LYS A 116 2.54 16.87 9.92
CA LYS A 116 3.85 16.81 9.26
C LYS A 116 3.77 17.38 7.84
N ALA A 117 2.71 17.02 7.12
CA ALA A 117 2.49 17.42 5.75
C ALA A 117 2.09 18.90 5.60
N GLY A 118 1.49 19.51 6.64
CA GLY A 118 1.09 20.91 6.63
C GLY A 118 -0.29 21.18 6.01
N VAL A 119 -1.10 20.14 5.83
CA VAL A 119 -2.39 20.18 5.08
C VAL A 119 -3.62 20.13 5.99
N ALA A 120 -3.52 20.64 7.23
CA ALA A 120 -4.59 20.54 8.22
C ALA A 120 -5.81 21.41 7.93
N VAL A 121 -5.64 22.59 7.30
CA VAL A 121 -6.70 23.53 6.88
C VAL A 121 -7.86 23.65 7.88
N GLY A 122 -7.59 24.25 9.05
CA GLY A 122 -8.54 24.27 10.17
C GLY A 122 -9.49 25.47 10.24
N ASP A 123 -9.32 26.45 9.36
CA ASP A 123 -9.96 27.77 9.39
C ASP A 123 -11.04 27.95 8.29
N ARG A 124 -11.36 26.88 7.56
CA ARG A 124 -12.24 26.91 6.38
C ARG A 124 -13.26 25.79 6.41
N VAL A 125 -14.34 25.96 5.65
CA VAL A 125 -15.34 24.90 5.43
C VAL A 125 -14.95 24.11 4.19
N SER A 126 -14.15 23.05 4.35
CA SER A 126 -13.63 22.26 3.23
C SER A 126 -14.66 21.26 2.73
N VAL A 127 -14.88 21.19 1.41
CA VAL A 127 -15.90 20.30 0.83
C VAL A 127 -15.39 19.38 -0.25
N GLY A 128 -14.51 19.81 -1.15
CA GLY A 128 -13.93 18.96 -2.20
C GLY A 128 -12.41 19.02 -2.20
N ALA A 129 -11.78 17.97 -2.71
CA ALA A 129 -10.34 17.94 -2.92
C ALA A 129 -9.97 16.98 -4.04
N THR A 130 -8.87 17.29 -4.70
CA THR A 130 -8.33 16.50 -5.81
C THR A 130 -6.83 16.59 -5.77
N PHE A 131 -6.16 15.45 -5.86
CA PHE A 131 -4.75 15.37 -6.15
C PHE A 131 -4.53 15.50 -7.65
N ALA A 132 -3.44 16.15 -8.06
CA ALA A 132 -2.90 16.20 -9.43
C ALA A 132 -1.48 16.78 -9.43
N ASP A 133 -0.60 16.28 -10.29
CA ASP A 133 0.71 16.87 -10.60
C ASP A 133 0.52 18.03 -11.60
N TYR A 134 0.15 19.22 -11.11
CA TYR A 134 -0.26 20.34 -11.99
C TYR A 134 0.93 21.03 -12.67
N ASP A 135 2.14 20.82 -12.17
CA ASP A 135 3.36 21.42 -12.72
C ASP A 135 4.31 20.40 -13.37
N ASN A 136 3.83 19.17 -13.55
CA ASN A 136 4.53 18.05 -14.19
C ASN A 136 5.88 17.72 -13.53
N ASP A 137 6.05 17.97 -12.22
CA ASP A 137 7.29 17.71 -11.48
C ASP A 137 7.41 16.25 -10.98
N GLY A 138 6.33 15.48 -11.09
CA GLY A 138 6.23 14.08 -10.71
C GLY A 138 5.67 13.84 -9.32
N PHE A 139 5.25 14.85 -8.57
CA PHE A 139 4.61 14.71 -7.26
C PHE A 139 3.16 15.19 -7.29
N ALA A 140 2.26 14.43 -6.69
CA ALA A 140 0.86 14.83 -6.63
C ALA A 140 0.67 16.05 -5.70
N ASP A 141 0.31 17.19 -6.29
CA ASP A 141 -0.15 18.39 -5.59
C ASP A 141 -1.61 18.22 -5.14
N LEU A 142 -2.08 19.10 -4.26
CA LEU A 142 -3.40 18.99 -3.65
C LEU A 142 -4.18 20.30 -3.79
N PHE A 143 -5.31 20.27 -4.49
CA PHE A 143 -6.28 21.36 -4.46
C PHE A 143 -7.41 21.03 -3.47
N VAL A 144 -7.74 21.98 -2.61
CA VAL A 144 -8.84 21.89 -1.63
C VAL A 144 -9.83 23.01 -1.91
N SER A 145 -11.06 22.64 -2.25
CA SER A 145 -12.16 23.59 -2.41
C SER A 145 -12.89 23.83 -1.10
N SER A 146 -13.39 25.05 -0.97
CA SER A 146 -14.10 25.48 0.22
C SER A 146 -15.34 26.29 -0.14
N THR A 147 -16.36 26.17 0.71
CA THR A 147 -17.55 27.01 0.64
C THR A 147 -17.44 28.28 1.50
N ARG A 148 -16.43 28.35 2.38
CA ARG A 148 -16.15 29.50 3.26
C ARG A 148 -14.67 29.52 3.64
N GLY A 149 -14.01 30.66 3.40
CA GLY A 149 -12.58 30.84 3.70
C GLY A 149 -11.66 30.74 2.48
N GLY A 150 -12.22 30.46 1.29
CA GLY A 150 -11.50 30.41 0.03
C GLY A 150 -10.86 29.05 -0.27
N ASN A 151 -10.49 28.83 -1.52
CA ASN A 151 -9.83 27.60 -1.95
C ASN A 151 -8.34 27.60 -1.61
N ILE A 152 -7.69 26.42 -1.61
CA ILE A 152 -6.25 26.27 -1.42
C ILE A 152 -5.66 25.39 -2.52
N LEU A 153 -4.55 25.82 -3.11
CA LEU A 153 -3.67 24.96 -3.88
C LEU A 153 -2.37 24.73 -3.09
N PHE A 154 -2.09 23.48 -2.80
CA PHE A 154 -0.88 23.03 -2.12
C PHE A 154 0.08 22.38 -3.11
N HIS A 155 1.26 22.97 -3.28
CA HIS A 155 2.35 22.35 -4.03
C HIS A 155 3.07 21.30 -3.17
N ASN A 156 3.25 20.08 -3.70
CA ASN A 156 3.96 19.01 -3.03
C ASN A 156 5.47 19.17 -3.23
N ARG A 157 6.23 19.31 -2.13
CA ARG A 157 7.69 19.53 -2.22
C ARG A 157 8.50 18.26 -2.44
N GLY A 158 7.86 17.08 -2.47
CA GLY A 158 8.50 15.78 -2.58
C GLY A 158 9.26 15.30 -1.34
N ASP A 159 9.25 16.07 -0.24
CA ASP A 159 9.86 15.71 1.05
C ASP A 159 8.81 15.27 2.11
N GLY A 160 7.57 15.07 1.66
CA GLY A 160 6.40 14.77 2.49
C GLY A 160 5.82 16.00 3.19
N THR A 161 6.10 17.20 2.68
CA THR A 161 5.46 18.47 3.09
C THR A 161 4.87 19.20 1.89
N PHE A 162 3.85 20.01 2.16
CA PHE A 162 3.17 20.82 1.16
C PHE A 162 3.34 22.31 1.44
N GLU A 163 3.28 23.11 0.38
CA GLU A 163 3.33 24.57 0.41
C GLU A 163 2.05 25.17 -0.15
N ASP A 164 1.42 26.09 0.59
CA ASP A 164 0.30 26.87 0.05
C ASP A 164 0.82 27.85 -1.01
N VAL A 165 0.47 27.60 -2.27
CA VAL A 165 0.82 28.42 -3.44
C VAL A 165 -0.38 29.17 -4.01
N THR A 166 -1.52 29.15 -3.34
CA THR A 166 -2.82 29.63 -3.85
C THR A 166 -2.76 31.02 -4.48
N ALA A 167 -2.16 31.98 -3.77
CA ALA A 167 -2.06 33.36 -4.24
C ALA A 167 -1.04 33.51 -5.38
N ALA A 168 0.06 32.76 -5.34
CA ALA A 168 1.08 32.79 -6.38
C ALA A 168 0.58 32.15 -7.68
N ALA A 169 -0.21 31.08 -7.58
CA ALA A 169 -0.79 30.36 -8.70
C ALA A 169 -2.02 31.06 -9.31
N GLY A 170 -2.58 32.09 -8.66
CA GLY A 170 -3.72 32.85 -9.20
C GLY A 170 -5.09 32.21 -8.99
N VAL A 171 -5.22 31.22 -8.11
CA VAL A 171 -6.45 30.45 -7.87
C VAL A 171 -7.13 30.78 -6.53
N ALA A 172 -6.92 32.00 -6.02
CA ALA A 172 -7.41 32.46 -4.72
C ALA A 172 -8.90 32.85 -4.70
N HIS A 173 -9.72 32.28 -5.59
CA HIS A 173 -11.15 32.56 -5.63
C HIS A 173 -11.82 32.18 -4.30
N VAL A 174 -12.71 33.07 -3.85
CA VAL A 174 -13.53 32.88 -2.64
C VAL A 174 -14.98 32.85 -3.09
N GLY A 175 -15.57 31.66 -3.07
CA GLY A 175 -16.95 31.38 -3.44
C GLY A 175 -17.47 30.12 -2.75
N HIS A 176 -18.55 29.56 -3.27
CA HIS A 176 -19.20 28.35 -2.77
C HIS A 176 -18.79 27.13 -3.59
N SER A 177 -17.47 26.95 -3.70
CA SER A 177 -16.84 25.94 -4.54
C SER A 177 -17.10 24.52 -4.06
N GLN A 178 -17.33 23.60 -5.00
CA GLN A 178 -17.62 22.18 -4.80
C GLN A 178 -16.48 21.34 -5.40
N THR A 179 -16.74 20.37 -6.28
CA THR A 179 -15.71 19.50 -6.85
C THR A 179 -14.69 20.30 -7.69
N PRO A 180 -13.38 20.25 -7.35
CA PRO A 180 -12.29 20.63 -8.23
C PRO A 180 -11.84 19.44 -9.09
N VAL A 181 -11.57 19.64 -10.38
CA VAL A 181 -11.10 18.57 -11.28
C VAL A 181 -9.97 19.09 -12.15
N PHE A 182 -8.85 18.35 -12.15
CA PHE A 182 -7.74 18.62 -13.06
C PHE A 182 -7.86 17.78 -14.32
N PHE A 183 -7.71 18.40 -15.49
CA PHE A 183 -7.63 17.72 -16.78
C PHE A 183 -7.01 18.65 -17.81
N ASP A 184 -6.42 18.08 -18.86
CA ASP A 184 -5.85 18.85 -19.97
C ASP A 184 -6.96 19.13 -21.00
N TYR A 185 -7.51 20.35 -21.02
CA TYR A 185 -8.69 20.64 -21.87
C TYR A 185 -8.31 21.08 -23.29
N ASP A 186 -7.09 21.56 -23.53
CA ASP A 186 -6.63 21.99 -24.84
C ASP A 186 -5.50 21.11 -25.42
N ASN A 187 -5.23 19.98 -24.77
CA ASN A 187 -4.22 18.98 -25.13
C ASN A 187 -2.80 19.59 -25.22
N ASP A 188 -2.49 20.59 -24.38
CA ASP A 188 -1.17 21.23 -24.33
C ASP A 188 -0.18 20.54 -23.37
N GLY A 189 -0.66 19.53 -22.63
CA GLY A 189 0.10 18.69 -21.71
C GLY A 189 0.13 19.22 -20.26
N ASP A 190 -0.35 20.43 -20.02
CA ASP A 190 -0.48 20.98 -18.68
C ASP A 190 -1.89 20.73 -18.14
N LEU A 191 -1.98 20.35 -16.86
CA LEU A 191 -3.29 20.07 -16.26
C LEU A 191 -3.98 21.39 -15.88
N ASP A 192 -5.12 21.65 -16.50
CA ASP A 192 -6.03 22.75 -16.20
C ASP A 192 -7.00 22.38 -15.08
N LEU A 193 -7.57 23.39 -14.42
CA LEU A 193 -8.46 23.20 -13.28
C LEU A 193 -9.87 23.69 -13.60
N PHE A 194 -10.84 22.77 -13.61
CA PHE A 194 -12.26 23.10 -13.60
C PHE A 194 -12.82 23.00 -12.18
N LEU A 195 -13.49 24.06 -11.74
CA LEU A 195 -14.02 24.20 -10.40
C LEU A 195 -15.51 24.47 -10.47
N THR A 196 -16.30 23.58 -9.87
CA THR A 196 -17.75 23.75 -9.77
C THR A 196 -18.13 24.68 -8.63
N ASN A 197 -19.17 25.48 -8.79
CA ASN A 197 -19.68 26.41 -7.78
C ASN A 197 -21.20 26.26 -7.58
N THR A 198 -21.66 26.68 -6.40
CA THR A 198 -23.07 26.61 -6.00
C THR A 198 -23.58 27.96 -5.47
N ALA A 199 -24.83 28.01 -5.01
CA ALA A 199 -25.43 29.22 -4.46
C ALA A 199 -24.67 29.77 -3.25
N HIS A 200 -24.95 31.03 -2.91
CA HIS A 200 -24.63 31.58 -1.61
C HIS A 200 -25.70 31.19 -0.58
N TRP A 201 -25.50 30.09 0.16
CA TRP A 201 -26.55 29.51 1.03
C TRP A 201 -26.68 30.14 2.42
N THR A 202 -25.64 30.78 2.91
CA THR A 202 -25.63 31.40 4.25
C THR A 202 -25.34 32.90 4.15
N THR A 203 -25.45 33.65 5.24
CA THR A 203 -24.99 35.04 5.34
C THR A 203 -23.59 35.09 5.96
N ASP A 204 -22.92 36.24 5.91
CA ASP A 204 -21.60 36.41 6.55
C ASP A 204 -21.66 36.53 8.09
N LYS A 205 -22.86 36.48 8.68
CA LYS A 205 -23.02 36.52 10.12
C LYS A 205 -22.69 35.16 10.73
N PHE A 206 -21.59 35.13 11.47
CA PHE A 206 -21.21 33.98 12.28
C PHE A 206 -21.80 34.10 13.69
N ASP A 207 -22.65 33.16 14.06
CA ASP A 207 -23.16 33.06 15.43
C ASP A 207 -22.17 32.27 16.29
N ILE A 208 -21.46 32.98 17.16
CA ILE A 208 -20.46 32.43 18.09
C ILE A 208 -21.09 31.40 19.06
N THR A 209 -22.39 31.50 19.33
CA THR A 209 -23.12 30.60 20.25
C THR A 209 -23.47 29.26 19.59
N SER A 210 -23.78 29.28 18.30
CA SER A 210 -24.03 28.07 17.50
C SER A 210 -22.79 27.55 16.78
N GLY A 211 -21.75 28.38 16.62
CA GLY A 211 -20.56 28.07 15.85
C GLY A 211 -20.86 27.92 14.36
N THR A 212 -21.88 28.60 13.83
CA THR A 212 -22.39 28.43 12.46
C THR A 212 -22.57 29.77 11.76
N TYR A 213 -22.66 29.77 10.43
CA TYR A 213 -23.11 30.93 9.67
C TYR A 213 -24.62 30.89 9.51
N GLU A 214 -25.31 32.01 9.70
CA GLU A 214 -26.78 32.05 9.58
C GLU A 214 -27.24 31.67 8.15
N GLY A 215 -27.99 30.58 8.00
CA GLY A 215 -28.64 30.19 6.73
C GLY A 215 -29.61 31.25 6.19
N LYS A 216 -29.80 31.26 4.85
CA LYS A 216 -30.84 32.08 4.22
C LYS A 216 -32.23 31.49 4.49
N ALA A 217 -33.21 32.36 4.73
CA ALA A 217 -34.46 31.99 5.40
C ALA A 217 -35.41 31.09 4.59
N SER A 218 -35.32 31.05 3.26
CA SER A 218 -36.21 30.25 2.42
C SER A 218 -35.60 29.87 1.07
N LEU A 219 -36.16 28.84 0.39
CA LEU A 219 -35.76 28.44 -0.96
C LEU A 219 -35.90 29.59 -2.00
N PRO A 220 -36.97 30.41 -1.99
CA PRO A 220 -37.04 31.61 -2.84
C PRO A 220 -35.90 32.62 -2.62
N ASP A 221 -35.45 32.82 -1.38
CA ASP A 221 -34.30 33.69 -1.07
C ASP A 221 -32.99 33.10 -1.63
N LEU A 222 -32.88 31.78 -1.66
CA LEU A 222 -31.76 31.08 -2.27
C LEU A 222 -31.77 31.24 -3.80
N MET A 223 -32.92 31.00 -4.44
CA MET A 223 -33.08 31.11 -5.89
C MET A 223 -32.86 32.51 -6.44
N THR A 224 -33.00 33.54 -5.60
CA THR A 224 -32.71 34.95 -5.94
C THR A 224 -31.27 35.37 -5.59
N SER A 225 -30.44 34.46 -5.09
CA SER A 225 -29.04 34.75 -4.77
C SER A 225 -28.20 35.04 -6.01
N PRO A 226 -27.12 35.84 -5.88
CA PRO A 226 -26.17 36.04 -6.97
C PRO A 226 -25.72 34.69 -7.55
N THR A 227 -25.73 34.59 -8.87
CA THR A 227 -25.28 33.39 -9.57
C THR A 227 -23.76 33.31 -9.47
N GLU A 228 -23.25 32.23 -8.91
CA GLU A 228 -21.83 31.89 -8.99
C GLU A 228 -21.64 30.94 -10.16
N SER A 229 -20.83 31.34 -11.14
CA SER A 229 -20.47 30.49 -12.28
C SER A 229 -19.40 29.49 -11.88
N ASN A 230 -19.42 28.31 -12.49
CA ASN A 230 -18.26 27.42 -12.50
C ASN A 230 -17.06 28.15 -13.12
N ILE A 231 -15.85 27.72 -12.78
CA ILE A 231 -14.62 28.39 -13.22
C ILE A 231 -13.72 27.39 -13.95
N LEU A 232 -13.26 27.74 -15.14
CA LEU A 232 -12.18 27.06 -15.83
C LEU A 232 -10.90 27.91 -15.73
N TYR A 233 -9.90 27.36 -15.06
CA TYR A 233 -8.56 27.90 -14.96
C TYR A 233 -7.64 27.20 -15.96
N ARG A 234 -7.17 27.94 -16.96
CA ARG A 234 -6.11 27.47 -17.85
C ARG A 234 -4.77 27.51 -17.12
N ASN A 235 -4.00 26.44 -17.17
CA ASN A 235 -2.61 26.40 -16.71
C ASN A 235 -1.71 27.10 -17.74
N ASN A 236 -0.86 28.03 -17.28
CA ASN A 236 0.00 28.82 -18.15
C ASN A 236 1.36 28.13 -18.42
N GLY A 237 1.60 26.93 -17.85
CA GLY A 237 2.87 26.20 -17.94
C GLY A 237 4.00 26.77 -17.08
N ASP A 238 3.70 27.78 -16.26
CA ASP A 238 4.65 28.47 -15.36
C ASP A 238 4.21 28.43 -13.89
N ARG A 239 3.37 27.45 -13.54
CA ARG A 239 2.73 27.26 -12.23
C ARG A 239 1.69 28.32 -11.87
N THR A 240 1.23 29.10 -12.84
CA THR A 240 0.13 30.06 -12.67
C THR A 240 -1.06 29.68 -13.54
N PHE A 241 -2.24 30.18 -13.15
CA PHE A 241 -3.49 29.92 -13.84
C PHE A 241 -4.18 31.21 -14.30
N THR A 242 -4.92 31.10 -15.39
CA THR A 242 -5.77 32.17 -15.94
C THR A 242 -7.23 31.73 -15.99
N ASP A 243 -8.15 32.51 -15.41
CA ASP A 243 -9.59 32.27 -15.58
C ASP A 243 -10.00 32.52 -17.04
N VAL A 244 -10.32 31.44 -17.77
CA VAL A 244 -10.75 31.46 -19.17
C VAL A 244 -12.23 31.14 -19.32
N THR A 245 -12.99 31.01 -18.23
CA THR A 245 -14.40 30.58 -18.21
C THR A 245 -15.27 31.28 -19.25
N ALA A 246 -15.14 32.60 -19.34
CA ALA A 246 -15.92 33.41 -20.28
C ALA A 246 -15.53 33.17 -21.74
N ALA A 247 -14.23 33.07 -22.01
CA ALA A 247 -13.69 32.84 -23.34
C ALA A 247 -13.97 31.42 -23.82
N ALA A 248 -13.93 30.45 -22.90
CA ALA A 248 -14.21 29.04 -23.16
C ALA A 248 -15.72 28.74 -23.33
N GLY A 249 -16.61 29.70 -23.06
CA GLY A 249 -18.06 29.48 -23.18
C GLY A 249 -18.69 28.73 -21.99
N LEU A 250 -17.98 28.59 -20.87
CA LEU A 250 -18.37 27.77 -19.71
C LEU A 250 -19.02 28.56 -18.57
N ARG A 251 -19.56 29.75 -18.84
CA ARG A 251 -20.26 30.54 -17.80
C ARG A 251 -21.47 29.83 -17.19
N GLY A 252 -21.92 28.74 -17.81
CA GLY A 252 -22.86 27.78 -17.23
C GLY A 252 -24.21 28.38 -16.85
N ARG A 253 -25.13 27.52 -16.43
CA ARG A 253 -26.36 27.92 -15.74
C ARG A 253 -26.65 26.91 -14.64
N GLY A 254 -27.15 27.36 -13.50
CA GLY A 254 -27.46 26.48 -12.37
C GLY A 254 -26.26 26.26 -11.44
N TRP A 255 -26.46 25.43 -10.42
CA TRP A 255 -25.48 25.14 -9.37
C TRP A 255 -25.01 23.71 -9.52
N ALA A 256 -23.69 23.51 -9.58
CA ALA A 256 -23.08 22.21 -9.84
C ALA A 256 -22.43 21.66 -8.58
N GLY A 257 -22.74 20.41 -8.26
CA GLY A 257 -22.09 19.66 -7.17
C GLY A 257 -20.89 18.85 -7.61
N ASP A 258 -20.79 18.52 -8.89
CA ASP A 258 -19.82 17.58 -9.44
C ASP A 258 -19.59 17.85 -10.93
N VAL A 259 -18.69 17.09 -11.57
CA VAL A 259 -18.49 17.11 -13.03
C VAL A 259 -17.94 15.75 -13.50
N ALA A 260 -18.42 15.28 -14.65
CA ALA A 260 -17.81 14.16 -15.37
C ALA A 260 -16.98 14.68 -16.54
N VAL A 261 -15.77 14.16 -16.68
CA VAL A 261 -14.81 14.55 -17.73
C VAL A 261 -14.47 13.33 -18.58
N PHE A 262 -14.88 13.33 -19.84
CA PHE A 262 -14.70 12.21 -20.75
C PHE A 262 -14.89 12.64 -22.19
N ASP A 263 -14.27 11.91 -23.10
CA ASP A 263 -14.41 12.09 -24.55
C ASP A 263 -15.66 11.29 -25.01
N TYR A 264 -16.82 11.95 -25.11
CA TYR A 264 -18.10 11.26 -25.31
C TYR A 264 -18.34 10.84 -26.76
N ASP A 265 -17.76 11.57 -27.72
CA ASP A 265 -17.88 11.33 -29.16
C ASP A 265 -16.62 10.74 -29.82
N GLU A 266 -15.61 10.40 -29.00
CA GLU A 266 -14.34 9.78 -29.38
C GLU A 266 -13.48 10.66 -30.31
N ASP A 267 -13.62 11.99 -30.23
CA ASP A 267 -12.89 12.95 -31.07
C ASP A 267 -11.49 13.30 -30.58
N GLY A 268 -11.12 12.82 -29.39
CA GLY A 268 -9.80 13.02 -28.78
C GLY A 268 -9.70 14.23 -27.84
N PHE A 269 -10.77 14.99 -27.67
CA PHE A 269 -10.86 16.08 -26.71
C PHE A 269 -11.75 15.69 -25.52
N MET A 270 -11.35 16.10 -24.32
CA MET A 270 -12.16 15.82 -23.13
C MET A 270 -13.34 16.79 -23.06
N ASP A 271 -14.55 16.23 -22.98
CA ASP A 271 -15.80 16.94 -22.79
C ASP A 271 -16.21 16.98 -21.32
N LEU A 272 -17.19 17.84 -21.01
CA LEU A 272 -17.67 18.04 -19.64
C LEU A 272 -19.17 17.78 -19.55
N PHE A 273 -19.59 16.89 -18.67
CA PHE A 273 -20.97 16.87 -18.19
C PHE A 273 -21.05 17.50 -16.80
N VAL A 274 -21.80 18.60 -16.70
CA VAL A 274 -22.02 19.34 -15.47
C VAL A 274 -23.47 19.11 -15.01
N PRO A 275 -23.70 18.38 -13.90
CA PRO A 275 -25.02 18.25 -13.30
C PRO A 275 -25.50 19.59 -12.74
N SER A 276 -26.82 19.74 -12.61
CA SER A 276 -27.43 20.92 -12.02
C SER A 276 -28.36 20.54 -10.88
N MET A 277 -28.11 21.09 -9.68
CA MET A 277 -28.99 20.95 -8.52
C MET A 277 -30.39 21.53 -8.81
N PHE A 278 -30.44 22.66 -9.52
CA PHE A 278 -31.68 23.31 -9.93
C PHE A 278 -31.58 23.72 -11.39
N GLY A 279 -32.25 22.96 -12.24
CA GLY A 279 -32.29 23.19 -13.68
C GLY A 279 -31.97 21.92 -14.46
N ARG A 280 -31.57 22.12 -15.72
CA ARG A 280 -31.07 21.06 -16.60
C ARG A 280 -29.56 20.88 -16.44
N GLY A 281 -29.09 19.63 -16.37
CA GLY A 281 -27.67 19.30 -16.53
C GLY A 281 -27.17 19.66 -17.94
N GLN A 282 -25.86 19.79 -18.09
CA GLN A 282 -25.25 20.35 -19.29
C GLN A 282 -24.09 19.47 -19.76
N LEU A 283 -24.21 18.89 -20.96
CA LEU A 283 -23.10 18.27 -21.69
C LEU A 283 -22.48 19.32 -22.61
N TYR A 284 -21.22 19.65 -22.35
CA TYR A 284 -20.41 20.59 -23.11
C TYR A 284 -19.41 19.83 -23.97
N ARG A 285 -19.58 19.89 -25.29
CA ARG A 285 -18.57 19.39 -26.24
C ARG A 285 -17.41 20.36 -26.33
N ASN A 286 -16.19 19.85 -26.19
CA ASN A 286 -14.97 20.57 -26.46
C ASN A 286 -14.71 20.69 -27.96
N SER A 287 -14.40 21.89 -28.44
CA SER A 287 -14.13 22.13 -29.86
C SER A 287 -12.67 21.88 -30.27
N GLY A 288 -11.80 21.57 -29.31
CA GLY A 288 -10.35 21.39 -29.54
C GLY A 288 -9.56 22.69 -29.76
N HIS A 289 -10.22 23.85 -29.68
CA HIS A 289 -9.59 25.17 -29.77
C HIS A 289 -9.87 26.03 -28.54
N GLY A 290 -10.05 25.37 -27.40
CA GLY A 290 -10.25 26.00 -26.10
C GLY A 290 -11.64 26.62 -25.88
N THR A 291 -12.65 26.17 -26.63
CA THR A 291 -14.06 26.57 -26.42
C THR A 291 -14.98 25.37 -26.31
N PHE A 292 -16.07 25.53 -25.56
CA PHE A 292 -17.08 24.52 -25.29
C PHE A 292 -18.45 24.92 -25.83
N THR A 293 -19.23 23.94 -26.28
CA THR A 293 -20.60 24.12 -26.77
C THR A 293 -21.57 23.20 -26.03
N ASP A 294 -22.68 23.74 -25.52
CA ASP A 294 -23.76 22.92 -24.92
C ASP A 294 -24.47 22.11 -26.02
N VAL A 295 -24.26 20.79 -26.00
CA VAL A 295 -24.84 19.80 -26.93
C VAL A 295 -25.91 18.93 -26.25
N THR A 296 -26.33 19.28 -25.03
CA THR A 296 -27.22 18.44 -24.20
C THR A 296 -28.49 18.01 -24.92
N ALA A 297 -29.16 18.95 -25.60
CA ALA A 297 -30.46 18.70 -26.22
C ALA A 297 -30.37 17.75 -27.43
N GLU A 298 -29.26 17.77 -28.16
CA GLU A 298 -29.04 16.90 -29.33
C GLU A 298 -28.50 15.52 -28.94
N THR A 299 -27.75 15.45 -27.84
CA THR A 299 -27.03 14.24 -27.40
C THR A 299 -27.79 13.42 -26.35
N LEU A 300 -28.16 14.05 -25.23
CA LEU A 300 -28.84 13.40 -24.10
C LEU A 300 -30.37 13.59 -24.15
N GLY A 301 -30.82 14.68 -24.79
CA GLY A 301 -32.22 15.08 -24.84
C GLY A 301 -32.70 15.64 -23.50
N LYS A 302 -33.06 14.76 -22.56
CA LYS A 302 -33.52 15.14 -21.22
C LYS A 302 -32.45 14.86 -20.19
N THR A 303 -32.45 15.60 -19.07
CA THR A 303 -31.53 15.37 -17.95
C THR A 303 -32.23 15.40 -16.61
N SER A 304 -31.70 14.68 -15.61
CA SER A 304 -32.21 14.71 -14.24
C SER A 304 -32.21 16.12 -13.66
N HIS A 305 -33.34 16.51 -13.07
CA HIS A 305 -33.44 17.61 -12.12
C HIS A 305 -32.83 17.17 -10.78
N GLY A 306 -32.34 18.09 -9.94
CA GLY A 306 -31.77 17.70 -8.63
C GLY A 306 -30.45 16.93 -8.73
N ALA A 307 -29.81 16.92 -9.90
CA ALA A 307 -28.60 16.15 -10.14
C ALA A 307 -27.42 16.69 -9.33
N ILE A 308 -26.70 15.81 -8.63
CA ILE A 308 -25.62 16.20 -7.72
C ILE A 308 -24.30 15.47 -8.00
N GLY A 309 -24.35 14.20 -8.40
CA GLY A 309 -23.18 13.36 -8.61
C GLY A 309 -23.19 12.72 -9.99
N THR A 310 -22.01 12.55 -10.58
CA THR A 310 -21.85 12.04 -11.94
C THR A 310 -20.68 11.08 -12.03
N LYS A 311 -20.79 10.05 -12.87
CA LYS A 311 -19.71 9.08 -13.09
C LYS A 311 -19.76 8.53 -14.50
N VAL A 312 -18.58 8.27 -15.07
CA VAL A 312 -18.41 7.66 -16.38
C VAL A 312 -17.71 6.32 -16.27
N PHE A 313 -18.23 5.31 -16.95
CA PHE A 313 -17.72 3.94 -16.97
C PHE A 313 -18.40 3.13 -18.08
N ASP A 314 -17.82 2.01 -18.48
CA ASP A 314 -18.35 1.08 -19.49
C ASP A 314 -19.19 0.03 -18.78
N TYR A 315 -20.51 0.27 -18.64
CA TYR A 315 -21.34 -0.53 -17.72
C TYR A 315 -21.83 -1.84 -18.34
N ASP A 316 -21.90 -1.92 -19.66
CA ASP A 316 -22.41 -3.09 -20.38
C ASP A 316 -21.35 -3.80 -21.24
N GLY A 317 -20.10 -3.34 -21.18
CA GLY A 317 -18.96 -3.96 -21.86
C GLY A 317 -19.00 -3.78 -23.37
N ASP A 318 -19.70 -2.76 -23.88
CA ASP A 318 -19.76 -2.48 -25.31
C ASP A 318 -18.56 -1.69 -25.84
N GLY A 319 -17.66 -1.27 -24.93
CA GLY A 319 -16.42 -0.60 -25.23
C GLY A 319 -16.53 0.91 -25.35
N ARG A 320 -17.67 1.50 -24.98
CA ARG A 320 -17.87 2.95 -24.86
C ARG A 320 -18.10 3.34 -23.40
N LEU A 321 -17.75 4.60 -23.08
CA LEU A 321 -18.06 5.15 -21.77
C LEU A 321 -19.50 5.65 -21.75
N ASP A 322 -20.24 5.20 -20.75
CA ASP A 322 -21.59 5.61 -20.42
C ASP A 322 -21.58 6.66 -19.31
N LEU A 323 -22.65 7.43 -19.18
CA LEU A 323 -22.77 8.47 -18.17
C LEU A 323 -23.87 8.12 -17.17
N PHE A 324 -23.50 7.93 -15.91
CA PHE A 324 -24.44 7.78 -14.81
C PHE A 324 -24.53 9.06 -13.98
N VAL A 325 -25.77 9.52 -13.77
CA VAL A 325 -26.11 10.74 -13.05
C VAL A 325 -27.05 10.37 -11.92
N VAL A 326 -26.73 10.80 -10.71
CA VAL A 326 -27.61 10.63 -9.56
C VAL A 326 -28.31 11.93 -9.20
N ASP A 327 -29.63 11.81 -8.99
CA ASP A 327 -30.52 12.87 -8.52
C ASP A 327 -30.60 12.76 -7.00
N MET A 328 -30.38 13.84 -6.25
CA MET A 328 -30.59 13.88 -4.79
C MET A 328 -32.08 13.77 -4.38
N HIS A 329 -32.91 13.25 -5.30
CA HIS A 329 -34.34 13.06 -5.29
C HIS A 329 -35.11 14.37 -5.27
N SER A 330 -35.29 14.93 -6.45
CA SER A 330 -36.16 16.07 -6.79
C SER A 330 -37.53 16.10 -6.09
N ASP A 331 -38.07 14.95 -5.66
CA ASP A 331 -39.34 14.84 -4.93
C ASP A 331 -39.28 15.32 -3.46
N MET A 332 -38.08 15.47 -2.90
CA MET A 332 -37.87 15.97 -1.53
C MET A 332 -38.41 17.39 -1.30
N TRP A 333 -38.49 18.20 -2.35
CA TRP A 333 -38.90 19.61 -2.26
C TRP A 333 -40.42 19.79 -2.29
N MET A 334 -41.19 18.71 -2.49
CA MET A 334 -42.60 18.82 -2.84
C MET A 334 -43.51 18.66 -1.62
N GLY A 335 -44.13 19.76 -1.22
CA GLY A 335 -45.04 19.79 -0.08
C GLY A 335 -44.33 19.52 1.25
N LEU A 336 -43.02 19.78 1.31
CA LEU A 336 -42.22 19.70 2.53
C LEU A 336 -42.78 20.70 3.55
N ASP A 337 -43.26 20.19 4.68
CA ASP A 337 -43.63 21.01 5.83
C ASP A 337 -42.37 21.51 6.55
N ASP A 338 -42.04 22.79 6.37
CA ASP A 338 -40.88 23.44 7.02
C ASP A 338 -41.05 23.60 8.54
N GLN A 339 -42.25 23.33 9.07
CA GLN A 339 -42.53 23.23 10.50
C GLN A 339 -42.42 21.80 11.03
N ALA A 340 -42.44 20.78 10.17
CA ALA A 340 -42.32 19.39 10.59
C ALA A 340 -40.96 19.16 11.21
N THR A 341 -40.94 18.30 12.24
CA THR A 341 -39.67 17.76 12.66
C THR A 341 -39.17 16.85 11.58
N SER A 342 -37.87 16.87 11.37
CA SER A 342 -37.34 16.10 10.27
C SER A 342 -37.43 14.57 10.49
N ARG A 343 -37.77 14.09 11.71
CA ARG A 343 -38.18 12.69 11.98
C ARG A 343 -39.59 12.40 11.48
N GLU A 344 -40.49 13.37 11.56
CA GLU A 344 -41.84 13.29 10.98
C GLU A 344 -41.71 13.31 9.45
N ALA A 345 -40.89 14.21 8.91
CA ALA A 345 -40.58 14.23 7.49
C ALA A 345 -39.98 12.89 7.02
N ALA A 346 -38.97 12.34 7.70
CA ALA A 346 -38.38 11.04 7.34
C ALA A 346 -39.44 9.92 7.22
N LYS A 347 -40.46 9.91 8.09
CA LYS A 347 -41.55 8.92 8.05
C LYS A 347 -42.60 9.22 6.98
N GLU A 348 -42.90 10.49 6.75
CA GLU A 348 -43.93 10.93 5.82
C GLU A 348 -43.47 10.81 4.36
N TYR A 349 -42.21 11.16 4.09
CA TYR A 349 -41.66 11.25 2.74
C TYR A 349 -40.96 9.95 2.27
N GLU A 350 -40.64 8.97 3.13
CA GLU A 350 -40.03 7.66 2.74
C GLU A 350 -40.82 6.93 1.64
N HIS A 351 -42.12 7.19 1.52
CA HIS A 351 -43.01 6.55 0.55
C HIS A 351 -43.33 7.42 -0.67
N ARG A 352 -42.95 8.70 -0.68
CA ARG A 352 -43.14 9.60 -1.82
C ARG A 352 -41.95 9.38 -2.76
N ARG A 353 -42.12 8.50 -3.74
CA ARG A 353 -41.14 8.27 -4.82
C ARG A 353 -41.85 8.36 -6.15
N PHE A 354 -41.26 9.09 -7.10
CA PHE A 354 -41.68 8.95 -8.49
C PHE A 354 -41.22 7.61 -9.06
N LEU A 355 -42.19 6.79 -9.45
CA LEU A 355 -41.93 5.52 -10.14
C LEU A 355 -41.63 5.72 -11.64
N SER A 356 -41.62 6.97 -12.11
CA SER A 356 -41.44 7.35 -13.50
C SER A 356 -40.43 8.48 -13.60
N SER A 357 -39.51 8.38 -14.57
CA SER A 357 -38.57 9.44 -14.90
C SER A 357 -39.23 10.70 -15.43
N ALA A 358 -40.54 10.68 -15.72
CA ALA A 358 -41.32 11.85 -16.11
C ALA A 358 -41.83 12.70 -14.92
N GLY A 359 -41.60 12.28 -13.67
CA GLY A 359 -42.04 12.99 -12.47
C GLY A 359 -43.54 12.81 -12.16
N PRO A 360 -44.14 13.70 -11.35
CA PRO A 360 -45.56 13.64 -11.00
C PRO A 360 -46.41 13.95 -12.24
N THR A 361 -47.28 13.02 -12.62
CA THR A 361 -48.23 13.23 -13.73
C THR A 361 -49.54 13.91 -13.28
N VAL A 362 -49.77 13.99 -11.97
CA VAL A 362 -50.97 14.58 -11.35
C VAL A 362 -50.61 15.31 -10.06
N ASP A 363 -51.34 16.38 -9.78
CA ASP A 363 -51.16 17.30 -8.64
C ASP A 363 -51.76 16.79 -7.31
N GLU A 364 -52.22 15.52 -7.27
CA GLU A 364 -53.04 14.98 -6.17
C GLU A 364 -52.36 15.03 -4.79
N SER A 365 -51.03 14.93 -4.74
CA SER A 365 -50.25 14.99 -3.50
C SER A 365 -49.68 16.37 -3.17
N ALA A 366 -49.70 17.32 -4.12
CA ALA A 366 -49.16 18.68 -3.95
C ALA A 366 -49.77 19.64 -5.00
N PRO A 367 -51.01 20.14 -4.79
CA PRO A 367 -51.70 20.97 -5.78
C PRO A 367 -50.94 22.24 -6.17
N GLY A 368 -50.80 22.50 -7.48
CA GLY A 368 -50.10 23.65 -8.04
C GLY A 368 -48.58 23.50 -8.12
N PHE A 369 -48.02 22.33 -7.76
CA PHE A 369 -46.58 22.07 -7.84
C PHE A 369 -46.10 21.97 -9.29
N VAL A 370 -46.83 21.26 -10.16
CA VAL A 370 -46.42 21.13 -11.56
C VAL A 370 -46.48 22.49 -12.27
N GLU A 371 -47.51 23.31 -12.00
CA GLU A 371 -47.62 24.68 -12.53
C GLU A 371 -46.53 25.60 -11.99
N SER A 372 -46.22 25.56 -10.69
CA SER A 372 -45.19 26.40 -10.08
C SER A 372 -43.80 26.07 -10.63
N GLN A 373 -43.47 24.79 -10.77
CA GLN A 373 -42.24 24.34 -11.40
C GLN A 373 -42.18 24.81 -12.86
N ARG A 374 -43.24 24.57 -13.66
CA ARG A 374 -43.28 25.06 -15.06
C ARG A 374 -43.06 26.57 -15.15
N ALA A 375 -43.66 27.35 -14.25
CA ALA A 375 -43.49 28.80 -14.20
C ALA A 375 -42.06 29.19 -13.79
N GLU A 376 -41.46 28.50 -12.82
CA GLU A 376 -40.10 28.74 -12.37
C GLU A 376 -39.07 28.41 -13.45
N PHE A 377 -39.15 27.22 -14.07
CA PHE A 377 -38.27 26.85 -15.18
C PHE A 377 -38.41 27.80 -16.36
N ALA A 378 -39.63 28.26 -16.67
CA ALA A 378 -39.85 29.25 -17.71
C ALA A 378 -39.14 30.59 -17.41
N LYS A 379 -38.97 31.00 -16.15
CA LYS A 379 -38.16 32.18 -15.79
C LYS A 379 -36.69 32.01 -16.14
N HIS A 380 -36.18 30.79 -16.12
CA HIS A 380 -34.79 30.45 -16.47
C HIS A 380 -34.63 30.02 -17.94
N GLY A 381 -35.69 30.14 -18.74
CA GLY A 381 -35.67 29.76 -20.16
C GLY A 381 -35.61 28.23 -20.38
N GLU A 382 -35.95 27.45 -19.37
CA GLU A 382 -35.98 25.99 -19.42
C GLU A 382 -37.41 25.48 -19.64
N ARG A 383 -37.51 24.31 -20.27
CA ARG A 383 -38.81 23.64 -20.43
C ARG A 383 -38.90 22.46 -19.49
N TYR A 384 -39.99 22.41 -18.72
CA TYR A 384 -40.27 21.31 -17.78
C TYR A 384 -40.22 19.92 -18.45
N ASP A 385 -40.59 19.81 -19.73
CA ASP A 385 -40.57 18.54 -20.46
C ASP A 385 -39.16 18.07 -20.89
N ALA A 386 -38.13 18.90 -20.70
CA ALA A 386 -36.72 18.57 -20.91
C ALA A 386 -36.06 17.94 -19.66
N LEU A 387 -36.80 17.75 -18.57
CA LEU A 387 -36.28 17.20 -17.32
C LEU A 387 -36.64 15.72 -17.16
N LEU A 388 -35.78 15.02 -16.43
CA LEU A 388 -36.05 13.73 -15.81
C LEU A 388 -36.14 13.92 -14.29
N PHE A 389 -36.88 13.05 -13.62
CA PHE A 389 -36.97 12.99 -12.16
C PHE A 389 -36.44 11.63 -11.70
N GLY A 390 -35.44 11.62 -10.82
CA GLY A 390 -34.68 10.43 -10.47
C GLY A 390 -33.33 10.34 -11.20
N ASN A 391 -32.60 9.26 -10.94
CA ASN A 391 -31.31 8.99 -11.54
C ASN A 391 -31.46 8.79 -13.07
N ALA A 392 -30.36 9.01 -13.80
CA ALA A 392 -30.30 8.77 -15.23
C ALA A 392 -29.01 8.03 -15.59
N LEU A 393 -29.13 6.94 -16.32
CA LEU A 393 -28.02 6.19 -16.90
C LEU A 393 -28.11 6.36 -18.41
N TYR A 394 -27.23 7.16 -18.98
CA TYR A 394 -27.13 7.38 -20.42
C TYR A 394 -26.18 6.37 -21.00
N ARG A 395 -26.74 5.36 -21.68
CA ARG A 395 -26.00 4.40 -22.48
C ARG A 395 -25.51 5.04 -23.78
N ASN A 396 -24.23 4.96 -24.08
CA ASN A 396 -23.62 5.53 -25.29
C ASN A 396 -23.87 4.63 -26.51
N LEU A 397 -24.68 5.12 -27.45
CA LEU A 397 -25.00 4.41 -28.68
C LEU A 397 -23.96 4.65 -29.81
N GLY A 398 -22.95 5.47 -29.56
CA GLY A 398 -21.99 5.95 -30.55
C GLY A 398 -22.51 7.12 -31.39
N GLY A 399 -21.57 7.84 -32.01
CA GLY A 399 -21.88 9.00 -32.86
C GLY A 399 -22.55 10.15 -32.10
N GLY A 400 -22.20 10.31 -30.82
CA GLY A 400 -22.72 11.37 -29.94
C GLY A 400 -24.20 11.21 -29.59
N LYS A 401 -24.72 9.98 -29.49
CA LYS A 401 -26.11 9.71 -29.10
C LYS A 401 -26.17 8.83 -27.88
N PHE A 402 -27.10 9.13 -26.98
CA PHE A 402 -27.32 8.34 -25.78
C PHE A 402 -28.76 7.85 -25.63
N GLN A 403 -28.92 6.78 -24.85
CA GLN A 403 -30.20 6.25 -24.42
C GLN A 403 -30.28 6.18 -22.90
N GLU A 404 -31.24 6.88 -22.32
CA GLU A 404 -31.53 6.80 -20.88
C GLU A 404 -32.12 5.43 -20.51
N SER A 405 -31.56 4.78 -19.50
CA SER A 405 -31.84 3.39 -19.12
C SER A 405 -31.83 3.10 -17.60
N ALA A 406 -31.80 4.11 -16.71
CA ALA A 406 -31.61 3.92 -15.26
C ALA A 406 -32.65 2.99 -14.64
N VAL A 407 -33.93 3.19 -14.95
CA VAL A 407 -35.03 2.37 -14.41
C VAL A 407 -34.94 0.93 -14.89
N SER A 408 -34.70 0.72 -16.19
CA SER A 408 -34.55 -0.64 -16.75
C SER A 408 -33.29 -1.35 -16.28
N ALA A 409 -32.21 -0.61 -16.03
CA ALA A 409 -30.96 -1.13 -15.47
C ALA A 409 -31.06 -1.38 -13.95
N GLY A 410 -32.12 -0.93 -13.28
CA GLY A 410 -32.29 -1.10 -11.84
C GLY A 410 -31.46 -0.15 -10.98
N LEU A 411 -30.95 0.96 -11.55
CA LEU A 411 -30.11 1.95 -10.85
C LEU A 411 -30.88 3.10 -10.22
N GLU A 412 -32.21 3.06 -10.23
CA GLU A 412 -33.01 4.06 -9.52
C GLU A 412 -33.02 3.77 -8.00
N THR A 413 -32.23 4.54 -7.27
CA THR A 413 -32.05 4.46 -5.81
C THR A 413 -32.81 5.58 -5.10
N PHE A 414 -32.55 5.81 -3.81
CA PHE A 414 -33.22 6.86 -3.03
C PHE A 414 -32.20 7.67 -2.24
N TRP A 415 -32.23 8.99 -2.42
CA TRP A 415 -31.30 9.97 -1.82
C TRP A 415 -29.81 9.67 -2.05
N PRO A 416 -29.40 9.41 -3.29
CA PRO A 416 -28.01 9.22 -3.66
C PRO A 416 -27.22 10.53 -3.66
N TRP A 417 -25.91 10.44 -3.41
CA TRP A 417 -24.98 11.57 -3.47
C TRP A 417 -23.78 11.26 -4.37
N GLY A 418 -22.76 10.61 -3.81
CA GLY A 418 -21.54 10.21 -4.49
C GLY A 418 -21.66 8.83 -5.11
N ILE A 419 -21.00 8.66 -6.25
CA ILE A 419 -20.95 7.43 -7.04
C ILE A 419 -19.50 6.98 -7.10
N ALA A 420 -19.21 5.75 -6.67
CA ALA A 420 -17.91 5.13 -6.89
C ALA A 420 -18.10 3.82 -7.67
N THR A 421 -17.35 3.64 -8.75
CA THR A 421 -17.44 2.45 -9.62
C THR A 421 -16.17 1.64 -9.52
N GLY A 422 -16.31 0.32 -9.62
CA GLY A 422 -15.20 -0.62 -9.63
C GLY A 422 -15.73 -2.04 -9.80
N ASP A 423 -14.88 -2.93 -10.29
CA ASP A 423 -15.20 -4.35 -10.41
C ASP A 423 -14.88 -5.04 -9.06
N PHE A 424 -15.88 -5.10 -8.17
CA PHE A 424 -15.64 -5.49 -6.77
C PHE A 424 -15.51 -7.01 -6.59
N ASP A 425 -16.02 -7.81 -7.50
CA ASP A 425 -15.92 -9.27 -7.46
C ASP A 425 -15.01 -9.88 -8.55
N ASP A 426 -14.25 -9.00 -9.21
CA ASP A 426 -13.23 -9.30 -10.23
C ASP A 426 -13.80 -10.10 -11.42
N ASP A 427 -15.03 -9.87 -11.86
CA ASP A 427 -15.70 -10.63 -12.93
C ASP A 427 -15.60 -10.01 -14.34
N GLY A 428 -15.19 -8.75 -14.41
CA GLY A 428 -14.99 -7.95 -15.61
C GLY A 428 -15.98 -6.80 -15.76
N ASP A 429 -17.14 -6.90 -15.10
CA ASP A 429 -18.22 -5.92 -15.19
C ASP A 429 -18.08 -4.90 -14.05
N GLU A 430 -18.20 -3.60 -14.33
CA GLU A 430 -18.10 -2.59 -13.27
C GLU A 430 -19.37 -2.54 -12.43
N ASP A 431 -19.19 -2.60 -11.11
CA ASP A 431 -20.23 -2.40 -10.11
C ASP A 431 -20.29 -0.95 -9.65
N VAL A 432 -21.37 -0.59 -8.95
CA VAL A 432 -21.60 0.77 -8.47
C VAL A 432 -21.88 0.80 -6.96
N PHE A 433 -21.05 1.52 -6.22
CA PHE A 433 -21.34 1.92 -4.85
C PHE A 433 -21.92 3.35 -4.85
N ILE A 434 -23.07 3.53 -4.20
CA ILE A 434 -23.77 4.81 -4.13
C ILE A 434 -23.93 5.20 -2.67
N THR A 435 -23.38 6.35 -2.30
CA THR A 435 -23.58 6.90 -0.96
C THR A 435 -25.01 7.43 -0.82
N SER A 436 -25.57 7.32 0.38
CA SER A 436 -26.94 7.78 0.65
C SER A 436 -27.09 8.36 2.04
N GLY A 437 -28.17 9.13 2.24
CA GLY A 437 -28.48 9.81 3.49
C GLY A 437 -28.80 11.28 3.31
N MET A 438 -29.31 11.94 4.35
CA MET A 438 -29.37 13.40 4.44
C MET A 438 -28.93 13.89 5.83
N GLY A 439 -28.81 15.22 6.03
CA GLY A 439 -28.44 15.85 7.31
C GLY A 439 -29.43 15.52 8.43
N TYR A 440 -29.09 15.84 9.69
CA TYR A 440 -29.89 15.41 10.84
C TYR A 440 -31.34 15.84 10.67
N PRO A 441 -32.26 14.90 10.92
CA PRO A 441 -32.18 13.54 11.40
C PRO A 441 -32.40 12.50 10.29
N PHE A 442 -32.22 12.84 9.02
CA PHE A 442 -32.36 11.92 7.88
C PHE A 442 -31.16 10.96 7.74
N TYR A 443 -30.69 10.39 8.85
CA TYR A 443 -29.60 9.42 8.91
C TYR A 443 -29.96 8.03 8.38
N TYR A 444 -31.23 7.80 8.05
CA TYR A 444 -31.78 6.45 7.94
C TYR A 444 -31.65 5.79 6.56
N TRP A 445 -30.97 6.42 5.59
CA TRP A 445 -30.91 5.88 4.23
C TRP A 445 -29.58 5.14 4.00
N PRO A 446 -29.63 3.81 3.84
CA PRO A 446 -28.43 2.98 3.71
C PRO A 446 -27.75 3.24 2.37
N ASN A 447 -26.41 3.24 2.38
CA ASN A 447 -25.63 3.17 1.16
C ASN A 447 -26.04 1.95 0.31
N GLN A 448 -25.92 2.07 -1.01
CA GLN A 448 -26.28 1.02 -1.95
C GLN A 448 -25.02 0.43 -2.57
N LEU A 449 -24.99 -0.89 -2.73
CA LEU A 449 -23.96 -1.61 -3.48
C LEU A 449 -24.65 -2.34 -4.61
N MET A 450 -24.66 -1.71 -5.78
CA MET A 450 -25.32 -2.17 -7.00
C MET A 450 -24.33 -3.04 -7.77
N MET A 451 -24.44 -4.36 -7.61
CA MET A 451 -23.61 -5.31 -8.34
C MET A 451 -24.17 -5.51 -9.75
N ASN A 452 -23.31 -5.50 -10.75
CA ASN A 452 -23.68 -5.77 -12.14
C ASN A 452 -23.99 -7.26 -12.31
N ASN A 453 -25.03 -7.59 -13.09
CA ASN A 453 -25.39 -8.98 -13.37
C ASN A 453 -24.74 -9.51 -14.66
N GLY A 454 -23.97 -8.69 -15.37
CA GLY A 454 -23.33 -9.00 -16.66
C GLY A 454 -24.28 -8.95 -17.86
N ASP A 455 -25.49 -8.43 -17.67
CA ASP A 455 -26.51 -8.22 -18.71
C ASP A 455 -26.93 -6.75 -18.83
N GLY A 456 -26.15 -5.84 -18.24
CA GLY A 456 -26.44 -4.41 -18.18
C GLY A 456 -27.51 -4.04 -17.14
N THR A 457 -27.90 -4.97 -16.27
CA THR A 457 -28.77 -4.70 -15.11
C THR A 457 -28.00 -4.84 -13.81
N PHE A 458 -28.47 -4.12 -12.79
CA PHE A 458 -27.85 -4.06 -11.47
C PHE A 458 -28.79 -4.58 -10.39
N ARG A 459 -28.19 -5.18 -9.37
CA ARG A 459 -28.90 -5.63 -8.16
C ARG A 459 -28.25 -5.05 -6.92
N ASN A 460 -29.05 -4.43 -6.05
CA ASN A 460 -28.54 -4.03 -4.75
C ASN A 460 -28.21 -5.25 -3.88
N ARG A 461 -26.97 -5.33 -3.42
CA ARG A 461 -26.40 -6.37 -2.55
C ARG A 461 -25.79 -5.83 -1.26
N ALA A 462 -26.06 -4.56 -0.90
CA ALA A 462 -25.50 -3.92 0.30
C ALA A 462 -25.75 -4.72 1.59
N GLY A 463 -26.95 -5.28 1.76
CA GLY A 463 -27.29 -6.13 2.90
C GLY A 463 -26.62 -7.51 2.87
N ASP A 464 -26.59 -8.15 1.70
CA ASP A 464 -26.04 -9.50 1.53
C ASP A 464 -24.52 -9.53 1.64
N LEU A 465 -23.86 -8.42 1.32
CA LEU A 465 -22.40 -8.28 1.30
C LEU A 465 -21.86 -7.46 2.47
N GLY A 466 -22.68 -7.19 3.50
CA GLY A 466 -22.20 -6.63 4.76
C GLY A 466 -21.84 -5.15 4.74
N VAL A 467 -22.34 -4.40 3.75
CA VAL A 467 -22.20 -2.94 3.66
C VAL A 467 -23.21 -2.25 4.56
N GLU A 468 -24.50 -2.62 4.45
CA GLU A 468 -25.59 -2.01 5.22
C GLU A 468 -26.54 -3.07 5.83
N PRO A 469 -26.53 -3.26 7.16
CA PRO A 469 -25.66 -2.57 8.11
C PRO A 469 -24.20 -3.08 8.03
N PRO A 470 -23.21 -2.27 8.43
CA PRO A 470 -21.80 -2.60 8.24
C PRO A 470 -21.34 -3.78 9.10
N THR A 471 -20.79 -4.82 8.47
CA THR A 471 -20.24 -5.99 9.16
C THR A 471 -18.92 -5.63 9.85
N GLY A 472 -18.80 -5.92 11.15
CA GLY A 472 -17.62 -5.60 11.96
C GLY A 472 -17.47 -4.12 12.36
N GLY A 473 -18.37 -3.25 11.87
CA GLY A 473 -18.34 -1.81 12.12
C GLY A 473 -19.11 -1.36 13.37
N VAL A 474 -19.05 -0.06 13.64
CA VAL A 474 -19.82 0.59 14.70
C VAL A 474 -21.17 1.07 14.16
N TYR A 475 -22.24 0.80 14.89
CA TYR A 475 -23.62 1.13 14.55
C TYR A 475 -24.06 2.42 15.25
N GLN A 476 -25.01 3.15 14.66
CA GLN A 476 -25.75 4.16 15.43
C GLN A 476 -26.69 3.46 16.41
N GLU A 477 -26.82 3.92 17.66
CA GLU A 477 -27.71 3.26 18.65
C GLU A 477 -29.21 3.41 18.33
N GLN A 478 -29.57 4.37 17.46
CA GLN A 478 -30.95 4.72 17.19
C GLN A 478 -31.63 3.76 16.19
N THR A 479 -32.93 3.54 16.40
CA THR A 479 -33.82 2.82 15.48
C THR A 479 -34.86 3.80 14.95
N ILE A 480 -35.09 3.81 13.64
CA ILE A 480 -36.11 4.62 12.97
C ILE A 480 -37.08 3.66 12.27
N ALA A 481 -38.39 3.83 12.47
CA ALA A 481 -39.44 2.96 11.93
C ALA A 481 -39.21 1.43 12.14
N GLY A 482 -38.49 1.04 13.19
CA GLY A 482 -38.17 -0.36 13.49
C GLY A 482 -36.93 -0.94 12.80
N ARG A 483 -36.17 -0.16 12.01
CA ARG A 483 -34.87 -0.57 11.45
C ARG A 483 -33.70 0.23 12.05
N GLN A 484 -32.52 -0.37 12.03
CA GLN A 484 -31.28 0.25 12.51
C GLN A 484 -30.96 1.49 11.65
N ALA A 485 -30.57 2.60 12.28
CA ALA A 485 -30.11 3.77 11.52
C ALA A 485 -28.73 3.51 10.88
N ALA A 486 -28.60 3.88 9.61
CA ALA A 486 -27.33 3.90 8.88
C ALA A 486 -26.54 5.18 9.19
N ARG A 487 -25.28 5.27 8.75
CA ARG A 487 -24.58 6.56 8.71
C ARG A 487 -24.82 7.22 7.37
N SER A 488 -25.17 8.50 7.41
CA SER A 488 -25.28 9.34 6.22
C SER A 488 -23.89 9.53 5.61
N SER A 489 -23.70 9.07 4.38
CA SER A 489 -22.43 9.18 3.64
C SER A 489 -22.62 10.17 2.49
N ARG A 490 -21.60 10.98 2.19
CA ARG A 490 -21.69 11.98 1.10
C ARG A 490 -20.85 11.61 -0.10
N SER A 491 -19.61 11.26 0.14
CA SER A 491 -18.65 10.91 -0.89
C SER A 491 -18.10 9.50 -0.66
N ALA A 492 -17.66 8.86 -1.73
CA ALA A 492 -16.99 7.57 -1.68
C ALA A 492 -15.87 7.52 -2.72
N ALA A 493 -14.82 6.78 -2.39
CA ALA A 493 -13.73 6.47 -3.31
C ALA A 493 -13.39 4.98 -3.25
N VAL A 494 -12.81 4.48 -4.32
CA VAL A 494 -12.35 3.10 -4.44
C VAL A 494 -10.85 3.00 -4.71
N GLY A 495 -10.25 1.89 -4.28
CA GLY A 495 -8.86 1.56 -4.54
C GLY A 495 -8.47 0.22 -3.90
N ASP A 496 -7.38 -0.38 -4.36
CA ASP A 496 -6.75 -1.55 -3.71
C ASP A 496 -5.75 -1.06 -2.65
N PHE A 497 -6.26 -0.73 -1.46
CA PHE A 497 -5.47 -0.09 -0.40
C PHE A 497 -4.61 -1.11 0.35
N ASP A 498 -4.98 -2.40 0.37
CA ASP A 498 -4.19 -3.46 1.00
C ASP A 498 -3.22 -4.19 0.04
N GLY A 499 -3.32 -3.93 -1.26
CA GLY A 499 -2.44 -4.42 -2.31
C GLY A 499 -2.68 -5.89 -2.65
N ASP A 500 -3.91 -6.37 -2.44
CA ASP A 500 -4.27 -7.77 -2.57
C ASP A 500 -5.14 -8.10 -3.78
N GLY A 501 -5.46 -7.08 -4.59
CA GLY A 501 -6.12 -7.18 -5.88
C GLY A 501 -7.62 -6.92 -5.85
N ARG A 502 -8.21 -6.75 -4.67
CA ARG A 502 -9.63 -6.44 -4.54
C ARG A 502 -9.81 -4.98 -4.22
N LEU A 503 -10.82 -4.38 -4.83
CA LEU A 503 -11.12 -2.98 -4.59
C LEU A 503 -11.87 -2.83 -3.26
N GLU A 504 -11.32 -1.97 -2.39
CA GLU A 504 -11.95 -1.48 -1.18
C GLU A 504 -12.75 -0.20 -1.44
N ILE A 505 -13.67 0.09 -0.53
CA ILE A 505 -14.50 1.31 -0.55
C ILE A 505 -14.21 2.13 0.70
N VAL A 506 -13.89 3.40 0.53
CA VAL A 506 -13.79 4.38 1.62
C VAL A 506 -14.85 5.47 1.44
N THR A 507 -15.52 5.86 2.51
CA THR A 507 -16.54 6.92 2.50
C THR A 507 -16.13 8.09 3.39
N ASN A 508 -16.67 9.28 3.16
CA ASN A 508 -16.70 10.33 4.16
C ASN A 508 -18.11 10.48 4.74
N ASN A 509 -18.26 10.18 6.02
CA ASN A 509 -19.55 10.09 6.68
C ASN A 509 -19.89 11.39 7.40
N PHE A 510 -21.10 11.88 7.16
CA PHE A 510 -21.57 13.14 7.69
C PHE A 510 -21.65 13.11 9.22
N ASN A 511 -20.95 14.06 9.86
CA ASN A 511 -20.85 14.18 11.33
C ASN A 511 -20.48 12.86 12.03
N ASP A 512 -19.66 12.02 11.40
CA ASP A 512 -19.22 10.76 11.98
C ASP A 512 -17.87 10.32 11.41
N ARG A 513 -17.42 9.13 11.83
CA ARG A 513 -16.21 8.48 11.30
C ARG A 513 -16.48 7.91 9.91
N PRO A 514 -15.50 7.97 8.99
CA PRO A 514 -15.61 7.36 7.67
C PRO A 514 -15.82 5.85 7.77
N TYR A 515 -16.43 5.25 6.75
CA TYR A 515 -16.34 3.80 6.55
C TYR A 515 -15.09 3.47 5.76
N PHE A 516 -14.43 2.37 6.14
CA PHE A 516 -13.41 1.73 5.32
C PHE A 516 -13.79 0.26 5.16
N PHE A 517 -14.43 -0.07 4.04
CA PHE A 517 -14.91 -1.39 3.72
C PHE A 517 -13.82 -2.21 3.03
N ALA A 518 -13.16 -3.07 3.81
CA ALA A 518 -12.21 -4.05 3.32
C ALA A 518 -12.93 -5.17 2.55
N ASN A 519 -12.53 -5.42 1.30
CA ASN A 519 -13.18 -6.41 0.46
C ASN A 519 -12.66 -7.82 0.77
N ARG A 520 -13.57 -8.74 1.12
CA ARG A 520 -13.29 -10.16 1.41
C ARG A 520 -14.05 -11.10 0.47
N LEU A 521 -14.47 -10.62 -0.69
CA LEU A 521 -15.00 -11.48 -1.74
C LEU A 521 -13.93 -12.50 -2.21
N PRO A 522 -14.36 -13.66 -2.76
CA PRO A 522 -13.44 -14.65 -3.29
C PRO A 522 -12.53 -14.05 -4.36
N ARG A 523 -11.22 -14.31 -4.24
CA ARG A 523 -10.25 -13.77 -5.22
C ARG A 523 -10.48 -14.38 -6.60
N ARG A 524 -10.47 -13.53 -7.63
CA ARG A 524 -10.37 -13.97 -9.02
C ARG A 524 -9.16 -13.35 -9.71
N ASN A 525 -9.02 -13.59 -11.01
CA ASN A 525 -7.92 -13.01 -11.77
C ASN A 525 -8.27 -11.55 -12.07
N TYR A 526 -7.27 -10.68 -12.04
CA TYR A 526 -7.43 -9.27 -12.40
C TYR A 526 -6.15 -8.75 -13.08
N VAL A 527 -6.25 -7.57 -13.68
CA VAL A 527 -5.12 -6.76 -14.13
C VAL A 527 -5.30 -5.35 -13.60
N ALA A 528 -4.25 -4.82 -12.97
CA ALA A 528 -4.18 -3.44 -12.51
C ALA A 528 -3.11 -2.68 -13.31
N LEU A 529 -3.43 -1.49 -13.81
CA LEU A 529 -2.53 -0.63 -14.57
C LEU A 529 -2.42 0.73 -13.88
N ARG A 530 -1.21 1.09 -13.45
CA ARG A 530 -0.87 2.48 -13.09
C ARG A 530 -0.20 3.11 -14.31
N LEU A 531 -0.83 4.12 -14.89
CA LEU A 531 -0.29 4.85 -16.03
C LEU A 531 0.54 6.04 -15.53
N THR A 532 1.60 6.37 -16.27
CA THR A 532 2.47 7.51 -15.93
C THR A 532 2.93 8.17 -17.23
N GLY A 533 2.64 9.46 -17.37
CA GLY A 533 3.13 10.27 -18.47
C GLY A 533 4.66 10.38 -18.46
N SER A 534 5.26 10.34 -19.65
CA SER A 534 6.73 10.39 -19.78
C SER A 534 7.30 11.82 -19.76
N GLN A 535 6.52 12.79 -20.24
CA GLN A 535 6.91 14.21 -20.31
C GLN A 535 5.86 15.07 -19.63
N SER A 536 4.64 15.04 -20.14
CA SER A 536 3.52 15.84 -19.64
C SER A 536 2.19 15.10 -19.79
N ASN A 537 1.23 15.65 -19.06
CA ASN A 537 0.31 14.95 -18.15
C ASN A 537 0.94 13.70 -17.49
N ARG A 538 1.81 13.94 -16.50
CA ARG A 538 2.52 12.91 -15.70
C ARG A 538 1.57 11.92 -15.00
N ASP A 539 0.40 12.40 -14.59
CA ASP A 539 -0.66 11.60 -13.96
C ASP A 539 -1.48 10.77 -14.96
N ALA A 540 -1.24 10.93 -16.26
CA ALA A 540 -1.98 10.29 -17.36
C ALA A 540 -3.51 10.48 -17.26
N ILE A 541 -3.94 11.56 -16.62
CA ILE A 541 -5.35 11.90 -16.45
C ILE A 541 -6.05 11.98 -17.82
N GLY A 542 -7.22 11.36 -17.95
CA GLY A 542 -7.97 11.30 -19.20
C GLY A 542 -7.54 10.16 -20.14
N ALA A 543 -6.40 9.49 -19.88
CA ALA A 543 -5.99 8.34 -20.68
C ALA A 543 -7.00 7.19 -20.57
N LEU A 544 -7.24 6.52 -21.69
CA LEU A 544 -8.21 5.43 -21.81
C LEU A 544 -7.49 4.13 -22.12
N ALA A 545 -7.75 3.07 -21.33
CA ALA A 545 -7.25 1.73 -21.56
C ALA A 545 -8.38 0.81 -22.01
N ARG A 546 -8.20 0.16 -23.16
CA ARG A 546 -9.07 -0.91 -23.67
C ARG A 546 -8.36 -2.26 -23.51
N LEU A 547 -9.02 -3.23 -22.90
CA LEU A 547 -8.49 -4.58 -22.67
C LEU A 547 -9.36 -5.61 -23.37
N TRP A 548 -8.74 -6.49 -24.16
CA TRP A 548 -9.40 -7.61 -24.81
C TRP A 548 -9.03 -8.93 -24.12
N SER A 549 -10.05 -9.71 -23.76
CA SER A 549 -9.89 -11.08 -23.24
C SER A 549 -10.98 -11.99 -23.81
N GLY A 550 -10.62 -12.82 -24.78
CA GLY A 550 -11.57 -13.62 -25.54
C GLY A 550 -12.50 -12.73 -26.38
N ASN A 551 -13.80 -12.81 -26.10
CA ASN A 551 -14.82 -12.00 -26.78
C ASN A 551 -15.23 -10.76 -25.96
N THR A 552 -14.63 -10.53 -24.79
CA THR A 552 -14.94 -9.40 -23.92
C THR A 552 -13.97 -8.26 -24.18
N VAL A 553 -14.52 -7.05 -24.29
CA VAL A 553 -13.78 -5.79 -24.29
C VAL A 553 -14.15 -5.07 -23.01
N MET A 554 -13.15 -4.56 -22.30
CA MET A 554 -13.37 -3.74 -21.10
C MET A 554 -12.65 -2.42 -21.30
N VAL A 555 -13.29 -1.33 -20.90
CA VAL A 555 -12.73 0.02 -21.00
C VAL A 555 -12.66 0.67 -19.64
N ARG A 556 -11.50 1.26 -19.33
CA ARG A 556 -11.29 2.05 -18.12
C ARG A 556 -10.57 3.35 -18.48
N GLN A 557 -10.97 4.44 -17.85
CA GLN A 557 -10.35 5.75 -17.99
C GLN A 557 -9.61 6.13 -16.70
N VAL A 558 -8.45 6.78 -16.83
CA VAL A 558 -7.80 7.46 -15.70
C VAL A 558 -8.65 8.67 -15.34
N ASN A 559 -9.63 8.44 -14.48
CA ASN A 559 -10.64 9.41 -14.13
C ASN A 559 -10.02 10.58 -13.35
N PRO A 560 -10.25 11.83 -13.78
CA PRO A 560 -9.80 13.00 -13.04
C PRO A 560 -10.66 13.28 -11.80
N ALA A 561 -11.90 12.78 -11.78
CA ALA A 561 -12.87 12.92 -10.70
C ALA A 561 -13.56 11.59 -10.34
N GLY A 562 -14.03 11.46 -9.11
CA GLY A 562 -14.47 10.22 -8.48
C GLY A 562 -15.94 10.18 -8.06
N GLY A 563 -16.80 11.04 -8.60
CA GLY A 563 -18.17 11.27 -8.12
C GLY A 563 -18.22 12.43 -7.10
N TYR A 564 -19.42 12.76 -6.60
CA TYR A 564 -19.65 13.93 -5.74
C TYR A 564 -18.60 14.13 -4.64
N LEU A 565 -17.82 15.23 -4.78
CA LEU A 565 -16.74 15.64 -3.88
C LEU A 565 -15.64 14.57 -3.64
N ALA A 566 -15.50 13.59 -4.53
CA ALA A 566 -14.59 12.46 -4.36
C ALA A 566 -13.56 12.36 -5.47
N GLN A 567 -12.41 11.78 -5.15
CA GLN A 567 -11.46 11.25 -6.13
C GLN A 567 -11.09 9.81 -5.74
N SER A 568 -11.25 8.88 -6.68
CA SER A 568 -10.84 7.47 -6.52
C SER A 568 -9.40 7.26 -6.97
N SER A 569 -8.86 6.07 -6.66
CA SER A 569 -7.56 5.65 -7.19
C SER A 569 -7.49 5.83 -8.71
N ARG A 570 -6.32 6.28 -9.19
CA ARG A 570 -6.02 6.39 -10.62
C ARG A 570 -5.55 5.06 -11.23
N VAL A 571 -5.42 4.01 -10.42
CA VAL A 571 -5.07 2.68 -10.91
C VAL A 571 -6.27 2.09 -11.62
N LEU A 572 -6.09 1.77 -12.91
CA LEU A 572 -7.13 1.12 -13.70
C LEU A 572 -7.18 -0.35 -13.33
N HIS A 573 -8.34 -0.82 -12.89
CA HIS A 573 -8.54 -2.21 -12.47
C HIS A 573 -9.51 -2.91 -13.43
N PHE A 574 -9.12 -4.12 -13.86
CA PHE A 574 -9.86 -4.99 -14.77
C PHE A 574 -9.99 -6.38 -14.14
N GLY A 575 -11.17 -6.79 -13.71
CA GLY A 575 -11.45 -8.17 -13.37
C GLY A 575 -11.44 -9.06 -14.62
N LEU A 576 -10.91 -10.25 -14.46
CA LEU A 576 -10.84 -11.26 -15.51
C LEU A 576 -11.69 -12.48 -15.19
N GLY A 577 -12.30 -12.54 -14.02
CA GLY A 577 -12.97 -13.71 -13.50
C GLY A 577 -12.03 -14.92 -13.51
N ASP A 578 -12.48 -15.99 -14.14
CA ASP A 578 -11.68 -17.20 -14.34
C ASP A 578 -10.74 -17.12 -15.57
N ARG A 579 -10.80 -16.03 -16.36
CA ARG A 579 -9.95 -15.85 -17.55
C ARG A 579 -8.50 -15.69 -17.13
N SER A 580 -7.65 -16.55 -17.67
CA SER A 580 -6.21 -16.58 -17.35
C SER A 580 -5.34 -15.96 -18.45
N LYS A 581 -5.93 -15.23 -19.40
CA LYS A 581 -5.21 -14.61 -20.52
C LYS A 581 -5.83 -13.26 -20.90
N VAL A 582 -4.97 -12.29 -21.16
CA VAL A 582 -5.30 -11.04 -21.86
C VAL A 582 -4.73 -11.16 -23.27
N ASP A 583 -5.53 -10.86 -24.28
CA ASP A 583 -5.13 -10.95 -25.68
C ASP A 583 -4.38 -9.69 -26.12
N SER A 584 -4.89 -8.51 -25.76
CA SER A 584 -4.25 -7.22 -26.00
C SER A 584 -4.73 -6.16 -25.01
N ILE A 585 -3.91 -5.12 -24.84
CA ILE A 585 -4.25 -3.88 -24.14
C ILE A 585 -3.84 -2.73 -25.05
N GLN A 586 -4.74 -1.77 -25.24
CA GLN A 586 -4.49 -0.51 -25.94
C GLN A 586 -4.62 0.61 -24.94
N ILE A 587 -3.66 1.54 -24.96
CA ILE A 587 -3.69 2.76 -24.14
C ILE A 587 -3.74 3.94 -25.10
N ARG A 588 -4.73 4.81 -24.92
CA ARG A 588 -4.89 6.07 -25.65
C ARG A 588 -4.60 7.22 -24.70
N CYS A 589 -3.57 7.99 -25.02
CA CYS A 589 -3.28 9.30 -24.45
C CYS A 589 -3.54 10.32 -25.56
N GLY A 590 -4.17 11.46 -25.30
CA GLY A 590 -4.65 12.39 -26.33
C GLY A 590 -3.66 12.61 -27.49
N GLU A 591 -4.07 12.26 -28.72
CA GLU A 591 -3.33 12.51 -29.98
C GLU A 591 -4.30 12.93 -31.10
N GLU A 592 -3.74 13.57 -32.14
CA GLU A 592 -4.39 14.38 -33.18
C GLU A 592 -5.60 13.76 -33.93
N PRO A 593 -6.55 14.59 -34.42
CA PRO A 593 -7.74 14.14 -35.15
C PRO A 593 -7.38 13.54 -36.51
N GLY A 594 -7.77 12.28 -36.78
CA GLY A 594 -7.62 11.73 -38.13
C GLY A 594 -7.93 10.25 -38.35
N ASP A 595 -7.77 9.39 -37.34
CA ASP A 595 -8.05 7.97 -37.48
C ASP A 595 -9.49 7.66 -37.03
N GLN A 596 -10.45 7.71 -37.96
CA GLN A 596 -11.76 7.08 -37.75
C GLN A 596 -11.54 5.59 -37.48
N TYR A 597 -11.77 5.17 -36.24
CA TYR A 597 -11.67 3.76 -35.88
C TYR A 597 -12.84 2.98 -36.48
N PRO A 598 -12.59 1.78 -37.04
CA PRO A 598 -13.65 0.93 -37.53
C PRO A 598 -14.58 0.59 -36.36
N ALA A 599 -15.89 0.61 -36.63
CA ALA A 599 -16.92 0.11 -35.73
C ALA A 599 -16.53 -1.27 -35.18
N PRO A 600 -17.02 -1.67 -33.99
CA PRO A 600 -16.72 -2.96 -33.37
C PRO A 600 -17.37 -4.08 -34.18
N ASP A 601 -16.77 -4.40 -35.33
CA ASP A 601 -17.19 -5.45 -36.22
C ASP A 601 -16.13 -6.55 -36.20
N SER A 602 -16.60 -7.72 -35.79
CA SER A 602 -15.89 -8.86 -35.19
C SER A 602 -14.72 -9.52 -35.97
N ARG A 603 -14.06 -8.89 -36.96
CA ARG A 603 -13.05 -9.59 -37.80
C ARG A 603 -11.84 -8.80 -38.33
N ALA A 604 -11.59 -7.56 -37.91
CA ALA A 604 -10.40 -6.83 -38.39
C ALA A 604 -9.24 -6.93 -37.38
N GLY A 605 -8.12 -7.52 -37.80
CA GLY A 605 -6.89 -7.58 -37.02
C GLY A 605 -6.28 -6.19 -36.77
N PRO A 606 -5.48 -6.03 -35.70
CA PRO A 606 -5.05 -4.71 -35.22
C PRO A 606 -4.07 -4.03 -36.19
N LEU A 607 -4.37 -2.79 -36.56
CA LEU A 607 -3.43 -1.86 -37.20
C LEU A 607 -3.11 -0.72 -36.22
N SER A 608 -1.80 -0.49 -36.01
CA SER A 608 -1.14 0.63 -35.33
C SER A 608 -1.15 0.71 -33.79
N PRO A 609 -0.16 1.43 -33.22
CA PRO A 609 1.11 0.87 -32.79
C PRO A 609 0.91 -0.09 -31.62
N THR A 610 1.40 -1.33 -31.77
CA THR A 610 1.52 -2.25 -30.65
C THR A 610 2.47 -1.62 -29.64
N ILE A 611 1.94 -1.15 -28.50
CA ILE A 611 2.76 -0.97 -27.30
C ILE A 611 3.33 -2.35 -27.03
N SER A 612 4.59 -2.56 -27.39
CA SER A 612 5.33 -3.73 -26.97
C SER A 612 5.38 -3.65 -25.46
N VAL A 613 4.56 -4.46 -24.80
CA VAL A 613 4.58 -4.63 -23.36
C VAL A 613 5.99 -5.08 -22.99
N THR A 614 6.85 -4.13 -22.61
CA THR A 614 8.26 -4.39 -22.30
C THR A 614 8.40 -5.17 -21.00
N SER A 615 7.32 -5.31 -20.23
CA SER A 615 7.22 -6.27 -19.14
C SER A 615 5.77 -6.63 -18.83
N VAL A 616 5.28 -7.73 -19.41
CA VAL A 616 4.27 -8.53 -18.71
C VAL A 616 5.06 -9.18 -17.57
N GLU A 617 5.02 -8.64 -16.36
CA GLU A 617 5.54 -9.38 -15.20
C GLU A 617 4.56 -10.51 -14.80
N ARG A 618 4.33 -11.42 -15.75
CA ARG A 618 4.29 -12.82 -15.36
C ARG A 618 5.72 -13.20 -15.06
N SER A 619 6.02 -13.38 -13.77
CA SER A 619 6.05 -14.75 -13.27
C SER A 619 6.84 -14.80 -11.98
N SER A 620 6.13 -15.15 -10.90
CA SER A 620 6.71 -15.75 -9.69
C SER A 620 7.85 -16.74 -10.02
N ARG A 621 7.83 -17.44 -11.17
CA ARG A 621 8.90 -18.37 -11.58
C ARG A 621 10.23 -17.69 -11.89
N TYR A 622 10.27 -16.53 -12.56
CA TYR A 622 11.57 -15.91 -12.86
C TYR A 622 12.24 -15.36 -11.60
N ALA A 623 11.47 -14.79 -10.67
CA ALA A 623 11.96 -14.41 -9.34
C ALA A 623 12.63 -15.61 -8.61
N TRP A 624 11.99 -16.79 -8.64
CA TRP A 624 12.59 -18.01 -8.09
C TRP A 624 13.78 -18.55 -8.91
N ILE A 625 13.81 -18.33 -10.23
CA ILE A 625 15.00 -18.60 -11.06
C ILE A 625 16.17 -17.72 -10.63
N VAL A 626 15.95 -16.44 -10.33
CA VAL A 626 16.99 -15.55 -9.78
C VAL A 626 17.55 -16.12 -8.48
N VAL A 627 16.70 -16.55 -7.54
CA VAL A 627 17.15 -17.22 -6.31
C VAL A 627 17.94 -18.49 -6.61
N ALA A 628 17.48 -19.31 -7.55
CA ALA A 628 18.16 -20.54 -7.96
C ALA A 628 19.52 -20.28 -8.64
N LEU A 629 19.66 -19.18 -9.38
CA LEU A 629 20.92 -18.74 -9.99
C LEU A 629 21.90 -18.16 -8.95
N LEU A 630 21.40 -17.49 -7.91
CA LEU A 630 22.25 -16.92 -6.85
C LEU A 630 22.67 -17.94 -5.79
N LEU A 631 21.95 -19.06 -5.65
CA LEU A 631 22.26 -20.09 -4.66
C LEU A 631 23.66 -20.74 -4.87
N PRO A 632 24.06 -21.18 -6.09
CA PRO A 632 25.42 -21.65 -6.35
C PRO A 632 26.49 -20.58 -6.10
N VAL A 633 26.17 -19.31 -6.34
CA VAL A 633 27.08 -18.18 -6.08
C VAL A 633 27.34 -18.04 -4.58
N ALA A 634 26.30 -18.13 -3.74
CA ALA A 634 26.43 -18.13 -2.29
C ALA A 634 27.23 -19.34 -1.76
N LEU A 635 27.04 -20.50 -2.39
CA LEU A 635 27.77 -21.73 -2.08
C LEU A 635 29.27 -21.56 -2.36
N LEU A 636 29.64 -21.16 -3.58
CA LEU A 636 31.03 -20.98 -3.98
C LEU A 636 31.73 -19.93 -3.11
N ASN A 637 31.04 -18.84 -2.78
CA ASN A 637 31.57 -17.77 -1.94
C ASN A 637 32.05 -18.28 -0.57
N TYR A 638 31.27 -19.14 0.10
CA TYR A 638 31.63 -19.65 1.42
C TYR A 638 32.45 -20.94 1.38
N LEU A 639 32.43 -21.65 0.26
CA LEU A 639 33.28 -22.82 0.01
C LEU A 639 34.77 -22.43 0.11
N ASP A 640 35.18 -21.38 -0.61
CA ASP A 640 36.59 -20.97 -0.69
C ASP A 640 37.17 -20.56 0.67
N ARG A 641 36.38 -19.86 1.48
CA ARG A 641 36.74 -19.49 2.85
C ARG A 641 36.95 -20.74 3.72
N GLN A 642 36.03 -21.70 3.61
CA GLN A 642 36.05 -22.87 4.46
C GLN A 642 37.13 -23.88 4.07
N MET A 643 37.45 -23.99 2.78
CA MET A 643 38.56 -24.81 2.26
C MET A 643 39.90 -24.39 2.87
N LEU A 644 40.16 -23.09 2.98
CA LEU A 644 41.38 -22.57 3.58
C LEU A 644 41.53 -23.06 5.03
N ALA A 645 40.47 -22.97 5.83
CA ALA A 645 40.47 -23.38 7.22
C ALA A 645 40.68 -24.90 7.42
N THR A 646 40.21 -25.74 6.48
CA THR A 646 40.33 -27.21 6.58
C THR A 646 41.65 -27.76 6.05
N MET A 647 42.35 -27.02 5.18
CA MET A 647 43.57 -27.48 4.50
C MET A 647 44.88 -26.90 5.07
N LYS A 648 44.81 -26.25 6.24
CA LYS A 648 45.96 -25.57 6.86
C LYS A 648 47.22 -26.43 6.90
N ALA A 649 47.12 -27.67 7.36
CA ALA A 649 48.27 -28.54 7.56
C ALA A 649 49.04 -28.79 6.25
N SER A 650 48.33 -29.07 5.15
CA SER A 650 48.94 -29.23 3.83
C SER A 650 49.52 -27.92 3.29
N MET A 651 48.83 -26.79 3.49
CA MET A 651 49.30 -25.50 2.98
C MET A 651 50.56 -24.99 3.69
N VAL A 652 50.64 -25.14 5.02
CA VAL A 652 51.82 -24.77 5.80
C VAL A 652 53.00 -25.68 5.48
N SER A 653 52.76 -26.95 5.17
CA SER A 653 53.79 -27.88 4.70
C SER A 653 54.38 -27.47 3.35
N ASP A 654 53.54 -27.02 2.42
CA ASP A 654 53.95 -26.65 1.06
C ASP A 654 54.48 -25.21 0.94
N ILE A 655 54.11 -24.32 1.86
CA ILE A 655 54.53 -22.91 1.89
C ILE A 655 55.31 -22.66 3.20
N PRO A 656 56.59 -23.07 3.26
CA PRO A 656 57.40 -23.00 4.48
C PRO A 656 57.69 -21.56 4.94
N THR A 657 57.43 -20.55 4.11
CA THR A 657 57.51 -19.14 4.50
C THR A 657 56.43 -18.72 5.51
N ILE A 658 55.42 -19.55 5.78
CA ILE A 658 54.46 -19.34 6.88
C ILE A 658 55.15 -19.80 8.18
N ALA A 659 55.71 -18.86 8.94
CA ALA A 659 56.65 -19.19 10.00
C ALA A 659 55.98 -19.62 11.31
N ASN A 660 54.79 -19.11 11.61
CA ASN A 660 54.12 -19.33 12.91
C ASN A 660 52.59 -19.32 12.80
N LYS A 661 51.87 -19.59 13.90
CA LYS A 661 50.40 -19.59 13.90
C LYS A 661 49.83 -18.17 13.77
N ALA A 662 50.52 -17.14 14.24
CA ALA A 662 50.12 -15.75 14.04
C ALA A 662 50.12 -15.35 12.55
N ASP A 663 51.07 -15.83 11.75
CA ASP A 663 51.12 -15.61 10.30
C ASP A 663 49.89 -16.24 9.63
N TRP A 664 49.50 -17.45 10.04
CA TRP A 664 48.26 -18.07 9.58
C TRP A 664 47.03 -17.24 9.96
N GLY A 665 46.99 -16.71 11.19
CA GLY A 665 45.96 -15.78 11.62
C GLY A 665 45.93 -14.48 10.81
N LEU A 666 47.09 -13.99 10.35
CA LEU A 666 47.21 -12.83 9.46
C LEU A 666 46.62 -13.12 8.07
N ILE A 667 46.84 -14.32 7.52
CA ILE A 667 46.22 -14.76 6.26
C ILE A 667 44.69 -14.72 6.36
N LEU A 668 44.13 -15.28 7.45
CA LEU A 668 42.69 -15.24 7.73
C LEU A 668 42.18 -13.81 7.93
N GLY A 669 42.92 -12.98 8.66
CA GLY A 669 42.58 -11.59 8.96
C GLY A 669 42.64 -10.66 7.74
N SER A 670 43.61 -10.84 6.83
CA SER A 670 43.79 -9.99 5.64
C SER A 670 42.55 -9.93 4.74
N PHE A 671 41.89 -11.07 4.55
CA PHE A 671 40.62 -11.19 3.86
C PHE A 671 39.52 -10.39 4.59
N LYS A 672 39.43 -10.55 5.91
CA LYS A 672 38.39 -9.90 6.73
C LYS A 672 38.53 -8.39 6.73
N TRP A 673 39.74 -7.86 6.85
CA TRP A 673 39.97 -6.42 6.86
C TRP A 673 39.69 -5.76 5.51
N SER A 674 40.14 -6.38 4.41
CA SER A 674 39.83 -5.89 3.06
C SER A 674 38.32 -5.93 2.77
N TYR A 675 37.65 -7.02 3.14
CA TYR A 675 36.19 -7.14 3.02
C TYR A 675 35.44 -6.09 3.86
N ALA A 676 35.82 -5.94 5.14
CA ALA A 676 35.14 -5.06 6.06
C ALA A 676 35.26 -3.58 5.63
N LEU A 677 36.48 -3.15 5.24
CA LEU A 677 36.75 -1.79 4.79
C LEU A 677 35.94 -1.40 3.54
N LEU A 678 35.78 -2.34 2.61
CA LEU A 678 35.08 -2.12 1.35
C LEU A 678 33.58 -2.36 1.41
N GLY A 679 33.06 -3.03 2.46
CA GLY A 679 31.63 -3.29 2.63
C GLY A 679 30.72 -2.07 2.42
N PRO A 680 31.02 -0.89 3.02
CA PRO A 680 30.23 0.32 2.79
C PRO A 680 30.29 0.83 1.34
N ILE A 681 31.45 0.75 0.70
CA ILE A 681 31.66 1.18 -0.69
C ILE A 681 30.95 0.24 -1.67
N ALA A 682 30.99 -1.06 -1.38
CA ALA A 682 30.33 -2.10 -2.14
C ALA A 682 28.81 -1.93 -2.17
N GLY A 683 28.19 -1.60 -1.02
CA GLY A 683 26.77 -1.24 -0.97
C GLY A 683 26.45 -0.04 -1.86
N TYR A 684 27.20 1.05 -1.71
CA TYR A 684 27.03 2.26 -2.52
C TYR A 684 27.17 2.02 -4.04
N ILE A 685 28.11 1.16 -4.44
CA ILE A 685 28.29 0.78 -5.86
C ILE A 685 27.14 -0.11 -6.34
N ALA A 686 26.67 -1.06 -5.54
CA ALA A 686 25.54 -1.92 -5.88
C ALA A 686 24.24 -1.13 -6.10
N ASP A 687 24.10 0.02 -5.45
CA ASP A 687 22.93 0.90 -5.63
C ASP A 687 23.01 1.72 -6.93
N ARG A 688 24.21 2.01 -7.44
CA ARG A 688 24.40 2.87 -8.63
C ARG A 688 24.63 2.14 -9.94
N PHE A 689 25.19 0.94 -9.87
CA PHE A 689 25.49 0.11 -11.04
C PHE A 689 24.51 -1.06 -11.12
N SER A 690 24.31 -1.59 -12.33
CA SER A 690 23.47 -2.77 -12.53
C SER A 690 24.02 -3.96 -11.73
N ARG A 691 23.21 -4.46 -10.80
CA ARG A 691 23.57 -5.52 -9.86
C ARG A 691 23.96 -6.81 -10.55
N ARG A 692 23.38 -7.12 -11.72
CA ARG A 692 23.80 -8.30 -12.49
C ARG A 692 25.29 -8.26 -12.85
N TRP A 693 25.81 -7.08 -13.21
CA TRP A 693 27.22 -6.91 -13.58
C TRP A 693 28.11 -6.86 -12.36
N VAL A 694 27.65 -6.24 -11.27
CA VAL A 694 28.38 -6.25 -9.98
C VAL A 694 28.57 -7.67 -9.45
N ILE A 695 27.48 -8.47 -9.44
CA ILE A 695 27.50 -9.88 -9.01
C ILE A 695 28.38 -10.72 -9.95
N GLY A 696 28.19 -10.58 -11.27
CA GLY A 696 28.97 -11.33 -12.26
C GLY A 696 30.46 -11.03 -12.22
N ALA A 697 30.84 -9.75 -12.11
CA ALA A 697 32.23 -9.33 -11.98
C ALA A 697 32.84 -9.77 -10.65
N SER A 698 32.09 -9.65 -9.54
CA SER A 698 32.53 -10.13 -8.22
C SER A 698 32.83 -11.63 -8.24
N LEU A 699 31.90 -12.45 -8.76
CA LEU A 699 32.09 -13.89 -8.91
C LEU A 699 33.30 -14.21 -9.78
N PHE A 700 33.45 -13.56 -10.94
CA PHE A 700 34.55 -13.81 -11.85
C PHE A 700 35.90 -13.48 -11.20
N VAL A 701 36.03 -12.29 -10.61
CA VAL A 701 37.29 -11.84 -9.98
C VAL A 701 37.65 -12.74 -8.81
N TRP A 702 36.71 -13.04 -7.90
CA TRP A 702 37.05 -13.92 -6.78
C TRP A 702 37.44 -15.31 -7.28
N SER A 703 36.80 -15.82 -8.33
CA SER A 703 37.07 -17.17 -8.82
C SER A 703 38.46 -17.28 -9.46
N VAL A 704 38.91 -16.21 -10.14
CA VAL A 704 40.30 -16.07 -10.60
C VAL A 704 41.27 -16.03 -9.42
N VAL A 705 40.93 -15.31 -8.35
CA VAL A 705 41.75 -15.23 -7.14
C VAL A 705 41.78 -16.55 -6.37
N THR A 706 40.68 -17.32 -6.36
CA THR A 706 40.62 -18.69 -5.82
C THR A 706 41.53 -19.62 -6.59
N TRP A 707 41.50 -19.56 -7.92
CA TRP A 707 42.45 -20.30 -8.76
C TRP A 707 43.91 -19.88 -8.49
N TRP A 708 44.17 -18.57 -8.38
CA TRP A 708 45.49 -18.03 -8.05
C TRP A 708 45.99 -18.49 -6.67
N THR A 709 45.09 -18.61 -5.69
CA THR A 709 45.41 -19.15 -4.35
C THR A 709 46.01 -20.55 -4.43
N GLY A 710 45.53 -21.39 -5.35
CA GLY A 710 46.09 -22.71 -5.63
C GLY A 710 47.50 -22.69 -6.23
N GLN A 711 47.95 -21.55 -6.77
CA GLN A 711 49.27 -21.35 -7.37
C GLN A 711 50.26 -20.65 -6.43
N CYS A 712 49.81 -20.08 -5.31
CA CYS A 712 50.69 -19.36 -4.38
C CYS A 712 51.77 -20.28 -3.81
N THR A 713 53.00 -19.76 -3.76
CA THR A 713 54.19 -20.48 -3.26
C THR A 713 54.83 -19.78 -2.07
N THR A 714 54.50 -18.51 -1.83
CA THR A 714 55.02 -17.72 -0.70
C THR A 714 53.91 -17.16 0.18
N PHE A 715 54.27 -16.81 1.41
CA PHE A 715 53.38 -16.18 2.39
C PHE A 715 52.80 -14.86 1.87
N ASN A 716 53.64 -13.99 1.28
CA ASN A 716 53.21 -12.69 0.78
C ASN A 716 52.27 -12.81 -0.43
N GLU A 717 52.51 -13.78 -1.32
CA GLU A 717 51.60 -14.09 -2.43
C GLU A 717 50.23 -14.53 -1.91
N LEU A 718 50.21 -15.45 -0.95
CA LEU A 718 48.97 -15.94 -0.35
C LEU A 718 48.23 -14.82 0.40
N LEU A 719 48.94 -14.00 1.16
CA LEU A 719 48.38 -12.84 1.86
C LEU A 719 47.74 -11.85 0.89
N THR A 720 48.41 -11.58 -0.24
CA THR A 720 47.92 -10.68 -1.29
C THR A 720 46.68 -11.27 -1.96
N ALA A 721 46.70 -12.55 -2.33
CA ALA A 721 45.55 -13.23 -2.89
C ALA A 721 44.33 -13.16 -1.94
N ARG A 722 44.52 -13.35 -0.64
CA ARG A 722 43.45 -13.22 0.36
C ARG A 722 42.90 -11.80 0.48
N ALA A 723 43.75 -10.78 0.39
CA ALA A 723 43.31 -9.39 0.38
C ALA A 723 42.47 -9.07 -0.88
N PHE A 724 42.91 -9.47 -2.07
CA PHE A 724 42.15 -9.31 -3.31
C PHE A 724 40.81 -10.07 -3.29
N MET A 725 40.79 -11.25 -2.67
CA MET A 725 39.56 -12.01 -2.47
C MET A 725 38.57 -11.21 -1.64
N GLY A 726 39.00 -10.62 -0.51
CA GLY A 726 38.15 -9.78 0.34
C GLY A 726 37.59 -8.56 -0.37
N VAL A 727 38.37 -7.93 -1.26
CA VAL A 727 37.92 -6.83 -2.13
C VAL A 727 36.77 -7.29 -3.02
N SER A 728 36.96 -8.36 -3.78
CA SER A 728 35.98 -8.83 -4.76
C SER A 728 34.69 -9.33 -4.10
N GLU A 729 34.77 -10.08 -3.01
CA GLU A 729 33.61 -10.67 -2.34
C GLU A 729 32.72 -9.64 -1.64
N ALA A 730 33.26 -8.48 -1.26
CA ALA A 730 32.50 -7.41 -0.60
C ALA A 730 31.31 -6.92 -1.44
N PHE A 731 31.43 -7.00 -2.77
CA PHE A 731 30.43 -6.54 -3.73
C PHE A 731 29.25 -7.49 -3.93
N TYR A 732 29.41 -8.78 -3.62
CA TYR A 732 28.40 -9.77 -3.93
C TYR A 732 27.20 -9.71 -2.99
N PHE A 733 27.44 -9.79 -1.68
CA PHE A 733 26.37 -10.01 -0.71
C PHE A 733 25.34 -8.87 -0.69
N PRO A 734 25.74 -7.57 -0.70
CA PRO A 734 24.79 -6.47 -0.78
C PRO A 734 23.99 -6.48 -2.09
N ALA A 735 24.67 -6.69 -3.24
CA ALA A 735 24.03 -6.68 -4.55
C ALA A 735 23.03 -7.84 -4.72
N ALA A 736 23.37 -9.04 -4.26
CA ALA A 736 22.52 -10.22 -4.36
C ALA A 736 21.27 -10.12 -3.49
N LEU A 737 21.40 -9.66 -2.24
CA LEU A 737 20.24 -9.44 -1.38
C LEU A 737 19.33 -8.36 -1.96
N ALA A 738 19.90 -7.24 -2.41
CA ALA A 738 19.12 -6.16 -3.00
C ALA A 738 18.32 -6.65 -4.24
N LEU A 739 18.97 -7.42 -5.12
CA LEU A 739 18.33 -8.01 -6.30
C LEU A 739 17.19 -8.98 -5.93
N ILE A 740 17.39 -9.87 -4.95
CA ILE A 740 16.34 -10.78 -4.46
C ILE A 740 15.16 -9.98 -3.88
N THR A 741 15.46 -8.92 -3.14
CA THR A 741 14.44 -8.12 -2.45
C THR A 741 13.62 -7.22 -3.36
N GLU A 742 14.08 -7.02 -4.61
CA GLU A 742 13.34 -6.33 -5.68
C GLU A 742 12.46 -7.30 -6.46
N TYR A 743 12.95 -8.51 -6.78
CA TYR A 743 12.14 -9.53 -7.44
C TYR A 743 11.06 -10.16 -6.53
N HIS A 744 11.25 -10.14 -5.21
CA HIS A 744 10.30 -10.71 -4.24
C HIS A 744 9.68 -9.61 -3.36
N LEU A 745 8.48 -9.16 -3.74
CA LEU A 745 7.64 -8.25 -2.97
C LEU A 745 6.77 -9.01 -1.94
N GLY A 746 6.48 -8.37 -0.81
CA GLY A 746 5.57 -8.90 0.22
C GLY A 746 6.06 -10.20 0.94
N PRO A 747 5.20 -11.22 1.12
CA PRO A 747 5.46 -12.35 2.03
C PRO A 747 6.53 -13.34 1.52
N THR A 748 6.89 -13.32 0.24
CA THR A 748 7.88 -14.24 -0.33
C THR A 748 9.33 -13.81 -0.07
N ARG A 749 9.56 -12.53 0.25
CA ARG A 749 10.89 -11.92 0.45
C ARG A 749 11.74 -12.66 1.48
N SER A 750 11.18 -12.91 2.66
CA SER A 750 11.89 -13.60 3.76
C SER A 750 12.25 -15.05 3.39
N ARG A 751 11.34 -15.74 2.66
CA ARG A 751 11.59 -17.11 2.19
C ARG A 751 12.66 -17.15 1.11
N ALA A 752 12.64 -16.23 0.15
CA ALA A 752 13.63 -16.14 -0.92
C ALA A 752 15.05 -15.86 -0.37
N VAL A 753 15.17 -14.92 0.56
CA VAL A 753 16.42 -14.66 1.28
C VAL A 753 16.86 -15.89 2.08
N GLY A 754 15.94 -16.55 2.78
CA GLY A 754 16.23 -17.77 3.53
C GLY A 754 16.73 -18.92 2.64
N VAL A 755 16.12 -19.13 1.46
CA VAL A 755 16.56 -20.13 0.48
C VAL A 755 17.96 -19.78 -0.03
N HIS A 756 18.22 -18.53 -0.41
CA HIS A 756 19.56 -18.08 -0.82
C HIS A 756 20.61 -18.33 0.28
N GLN A 757 20.29 -18.03 1.54
CA GLN A 757 21.16 -18.30 2.69
C GLN A 757 21.48 -19.78 2.88
N THR A 758 20.64 -20.72 2.42
CA THR A 758 20.99 -22.15 2.48
C THR A 758 22.24 -22.48 1.66
N GLY A 759 22.51 -21.73 0.58
CA GLY A 759 23.74 -21.86 -0.21
C GLY A 759 25.01 -21.64 0.63
N ILE A 760 24.96 -20.69 1.58
CA ILE A 760 26.07 -20.39 2.51
C ILE A 760 26.41 -21.63 3.35
N TYR A 761 25.40 -22.23 3.99
CA TYR A 761 25.60 -23.41 4.83
C TYR A 761 26.10 -24.60 4.02
N LEU A 762 25.55 -24.81 2.82
CA LEU A 762 26.01 -25.86 1.90
C LEU A 762 27.47 -25.66 1.49
N GLY A 763 27.87 -24.43 1.17
CA GLY A 763 29.26 -24.09 0.83
C GLY A 763 30.23 -24.41 1.96
N GLN A 764 29.87 -24.04 3.20
CA GLN A 764 30.68 -24.36 4.37
C GLN A 764 30.75 -25.87 4.62
N ILE A 765 29.63 -26.59 4.53
CA ILE A 765 29.61 -28.04 4.71
C ILE A 765 30.54 -28.71 3.68
N ILE A 766 30.41 -28.37 2.40
CA ILE A 766 31.25 -28.92 1.31
C ILE A 766 32.72 -28.55 1.55
N GLY A 767 33.03 -27.31 1.95
CA GLY A 767 34.39 -26.90 2.31
C GLY A 767 34.95 -27.66 3.52
N GLY A 768 34.08 -28.14 4.40
CA GLY A 768 34.40 -29.09 5.47
C GLY A 768 34.99 -30.40 4.98
N PHE A 769 34.45 -30.93 3.87
CA PHE A 769 34.94 -32.15 3.22
C PHE A 769 36.23 -31.93 2.42
N ALA A 770 36.56 -30.69 2.09
CA ALA A 770 37.71 -30.39 1.25
C ALA A 770 39.04 -30.85 1.88
N GLY A 771 39.13 -30.96 3.22
CA GLY A 771 40.28 -31.58 3.88
C GLY A 771 40.56 -33.02 3.42
N TYR A 772 39.55 -33.79 2.99
CA TYR A 772 39.75 -35.12 2.39
C TYR A 772 40.39 -35.04 1.00
N ALA A 773 40.09 -33.99 0.22
CA ALA A 773 40.77 -33.76 -1.05
C ALA A 773 42.24 -33.41 -0.82
N ALA A 774 42.56 -32.66 0.24
CA ALA A 774 43.93 -32.37 0.63
C ALA A 774 44.69 -33.61 1.18
N ASP A 775 44.00 -34.53 1.88
CA ASP A 775 44.56 -35.81 2.32
C ASP A 775 44.77 -36.80 1.17
N ALA A 776 44.02 -36.67 0.07
CA ALA A 776 44.08 -37.58 -1.07
C ALA A 776 45.37 -37.34 -1.89
N PRO A 777 46.25 -38.35 -2.04
CA PRO A 777 47.53 -38.18 -2.74
C PRO A 777 47.42 -37.76 -4.22
N ALA A 778 46.30 -38.11 -4.86
CA ALA A 778 46.05 -37.81 -6.28
C ALA A 778 45.50 -36.39 -6.52
N LEU A 779 45.03 -35.69 -5.48
CA LEU A 779 44.36 -34.39 -5.61
C LEU A 779 45.19 -33.29 -4.93
N GLY A 780 45.31 -33.34 -3.61
CA GLY A 780 45.95 -32.29 -2.83
C GLY A 780 45.15 -30.99 -2.77
N TRP A 781 45.61 -30.04 -1.94
CA TRP A 781 44.92 -28.77 -1.72
C TRP A 781 44.93 -27.85 -2.95
N ARG A 782 46.02 -27.87 -3.73
CA ARG A 782 46.15 -27.07 -4.96
C ARG A 782 45.10 -27.43 -6.00
N TRP A 783 44.81 -28.73 -6.16
CA TRP A 783 43.75 -29.20 -7.05
C TRP A 783 42.38 -28.69 -6.60
N ALA A 784 42.10 -28.71 -5.29
CA ALA A 784 40.83 -28.26 -4.76
C ALA A 784 40.60 -26.76 -5.07
N PHE A 785 41.55 -25.88 -4.76
CA PHE A 785 41.44 -24.46 -5.07
C PHE A 785 41.39 -24.18 -6.58
N SER A 786 42.21 -24.87 -7.38
CA SER A 786 42.21 -24.70 -8.83
C SER A 786 40.86 -25.09 -9.45
N THR A 787 40.29 -26.21 -8.99
CA THR A 787 39.01 -26.72 -9.50
C THR A 787 37.85 -25.81 -9.07
N SER A 788 37.79 -25.40 -7.80
CA SER A 788 36.76 -24.47 -7.32
C SER A 788 36.80 -23.13 -8.07
N GLY A 789 38.00 -22.58 -8.29
CA GLY A 789 38.17 -21.36 -9.08
C GLY A 789 37.72 -21.50 -10.53
N ILE A 790 38.07 -22.61 -11.20
CA ILE A 790 37.62 -22.88 -12.58
C ILE A 790 36.09 -23.02 -12.64
N VAL A 791 35.47 -23.73 -11.69
CA VAL A 791 34.02 -23.86 -11.61
C VAL A 791 33.34 -22.50 -11.48
N GLY A 792 33.86 -21.61 -10.63
CA GLY A 792 33.34 -20.26 -10.48
C GLY A 792 33.50 -19.40 -11.74
N ILE A 793 34.64 -19.48 -12.43
CA ILE A 793 34.87 -18.80 -13.72
C ILE A 793 33.87 -19.28 -14.78
N VAL A 794 33.69 -20.60 -14.89
CA VAL A 794 32.75 -21.20 -15.85
C VAL A 794 31.31 -20.81 -15.51
N TYR A 795 30.95 -20.77 -14.22
CA TYR A 795 29.60 -20.41 -13.78
C TYR A 795 29.28 -18.91 -13.94
N ALA A 796 30.29 -18.04 -13.94
CA ALA A 796 30.10 -16.61 -14.18
C ALA A 796 29.49 -16.31 -15.55
N ILE A 797 29.77 -17.14 -16.56
CA ILE A 797 29.28 -16.99 -17.94
C ILE A 797 27.74 -17.17 -18.04
N PRO A 798 27.14 -18.32 -17.65
CA PRO A 798 25.69 -18.48 -17.66
C PRO A 798 25.02 -17.54 -16.66
N LEU A 799 25.65 -17.20 -15.54
CA LEU A 799 25.09 -16.21 -14.61
C LEU A 799 24.93 -14.86 -15.28
N ALA A 800 25.97 -14.33 -15.94
CA ALA A 800 25.91 -13.04 -16.64
C ALA A 800 24.90 -13.05 -17.81
N ALA A 801 24.70 -14.20 -18.46
CA ALA A 801 23.76 -14.34 -19.57
C ALA A 801 22.29 -14.48 -19.11
N LEU A 802 22.04 -15.16 -18.00
CA LEU A 802 20.68 -15.50 -17.54
C LEU A 802 20.13 -14.53 -16.48
N LEU A 803 20.99 -13.87 -15.71
CA LEU A 803 20.60 -12.92 -14.67
C LEU A 803 20.21 -11.58 -15.30
N ARG A 804 18.95 -11.18 -15.14
CA ARG A 804 18.42 -9.90 -15.62
C ARG A 804 18.34 -8.89 -14.48
N GLU A 805 18.45 -7.62 -14.85
CA GLU A 805 18.17 -6.52 -13.92
C GLU A 805 16.65 -6.26 -13.95
N PRO A 806 15.99 -6.06 -12.80
CA PRO A 806 14.64 -5.53 -12.78
C PRO A 806 14.63 -4.12 -13.39
N VAL A 807 13.54 -3.76 -14.08
CA VAL A 807 13.37 -2.39 -14.56
C VAL A 807 13.24 -1.50 -13.34
N ARG A 808 14.21 -0.59 -13.15
CA ARG A 808 14.08 0.46 -12.14
C ARG A 808 12.95 1.39 -12.58
N THR A 809 11.74 1.23 -12.03
CA THR A 809 10.93 2.40 -11.74
C THR A 809 11.81 3.29 -10.88
N ARG A 810 12.00 4.53 -11.31
CA ARG A 810 12.88 5.49 -10.67
C ARG A 810 12.26 5.91 -9.33
N ALA A 811 12.27 5.01 -8.36
CA ALA A 811 11.92 5.25 -6.98
C ALA A 811 13.16 5.86 -6.29
N ASP A 812 12.93 6.95 -5.57
CA ASP A 812 13.84 7.62 -4.64
C ASP A 812 15.12 8.26 -5.21
N ASP A 813 15.00 9.49 -5.72
CA ASP A 813 16.00 10.54 -5.47
C ASP A 813 15.44 11.53 -4.42
N GLY A 814 15.00 11.02 -3.26
CA GLY A 814 14.95 11.85 -2.06
C GLY A 814 16.33 12.48 -1.84
N ALA A 815 16.37 13.76 -1.46
CA ALA A 815 17.61 14.55 -1.40
C ALA A 815 18.79 13.74 -0.82
N PRO A 816 19.97 13.74 -1.46
CA PRO A 816 21.06 12.82 -1.14
C PRO A 816 21.44 12.95 0.33
N HIS A 817 21.02 11.99 1.15
CA HIS A 817 21.47 11.91 2.53
C HIS A 817 22.97 11.67 2.49
N THR A 818 23.73 12.65 2.99
CA THR A 818 25.17 12.48 3.10
C THR A 818 25.46 11.24 3.96
N PRO A 819 26.30 10.29 3.51
CA PRO A 819 26.64 9.10 4.28
C PRO A 819 27.11 9.43 5.70
N THR A 820 27.72 10.60 5.86
CA THR A 820 28.15 11.18 7.14
C THR A 820 26.99 11.50 8.09
N GLY A 821 25.87 12.03 7.59
CA GLY A 821 24.67 12.32 8.39
C GLY A 821 24.02 11.06 8.95
N VAL A 822 23.89 10.01 8.13
CA VAL A 822 23.34 8.71 8.53
C VAL A 822 24.23 8.03 9.57
N VAL A 823 25.54 7.98 9.32
CA VAL A 823 26.52 7.40 10.26
C VAL A 823 26.48 8.13 11.61
N ARG A 824 26.44 9.48 11.59
CA ARG A 824 26.34 10.28 12.82
C ARG A 824 25.04 10.00 13.57
N GLY A 825 23.91 9.89 12.88
CA GLY A 825 22.61 9.57 13.48
C GLY A 825 22.57 8.18 14.12
N LEU A 826 23.17 7.18 13.47
CA LEU A 826 23.27 5.81 13.99
C LEU A 826 24.20 5.74 15.21
N LEU A 827 25.39 6.32 15.13
CA LEU A 827 26.34 6.34 16.25
C LEU A 827 25.88 7.22 17.41
N GLY A 828 24.95 8.16 17.20
CA GLY A 828 24.27 8.88 18.27
C GLY A 828 23.22 8.05 19.02
N ASN A 829 22.77 6.93 18.47
CA ASN A 829 21.74 6.09 19.07
C ASN A 829 22.37 5.03 20.00
N ARG A 830 22.14 5.19 21.31
CA ARG A 830 22.62 4.24 22.34
C ARG A 830 22.20 2.79 22.06
N ASN A 831 20.96 2.55 21.62
CA ASN A 831 20.47 1.19 21.36
C ASN A 831 21.17 0.57 20.15
N PHE A 832 21.53 1.38 19.15
CA PHE A 832 22.32 0.92 18.00
C PHE A 832 23.75 0.56 18.41
N ILE A 833 24.40 1.38 19.23
CA ILE A 833 25.74 1.07 19.77
C ILE A 833 25.70 -0.24 20.58
N LEU A 834 24.68 -0.41 21.45
CA LEU A 834 24.50 -1.64 22.21
C LEU A 834 24.31 -2.85 21.28
N LEU A 835 23.46 -2.74 20.26
CA LEU A 835 23.28 -3.82 19.28
C LEU A 835 24.59 -4.14 18.54
N MET A 836 25.36 -3.13 18.14
CA MET A 836 26.64 -3.29 17.46
C MET A 836 27.67 -4.01 18.34
N MET A 837 27.75 -3.68 19.63
CA MET A 837 28.60 -4.38 20.59
C MET A 837 28.16 -5.84 20.78
N CYS A 838 26.85 -6.07 20.97
CA CYS A 838 26.24 -7.38 21.09
C CYS A 838 26.41 -8.24 19.83
N PHE A 839 26.48 -7.60 18.66
CA PHE A 839 26.73 -8.27 17.40
C PHE A 839 28.20 -8.69 17.26
N THR A 840 29.12 -7.83 17.73
CA THR A 840 30.57 -7.99 17.55
C THR A 840 31.18 -8.99 18.52
N LEU A 841 30.88 -8.85 19.82
CA LEU A 841 31.57 -9.58 20.88
C LEU A 841 31.44 -11.12 20.77
N PRO A 842 30.24 -11.71 20.54
CA PRO A 842 30.10 -13.15 20.34
C PRO A 842 30.64 -13.60 18.97
N ALA A 843 30.61 -12.70 17.97
CA ALA A 843 31.08 -13.03 16.63
C ALA A 843 32.60 -13.30 16.61
N ILE A 844 33.40 -12.65 17.46
CA ILE A 844 34.84 -12.96 17.60
C ILE A 844 35.04 -14.45 17.89
N ALA A 845 34.26 -15.02 18.82
CA ALA A 845 34.31 -16.44 19.14
C ALA A 845 33.83 -17.31 17.96
N GLY A 846 32.76 -16.89 17.29
CA GLY A 846 32.21 -17.60 16.13
C GLY A 846 33.17 -17.69 14.95
N TRP A 847 33.94 -16.65 14.69
CA TRP A 847 34.98 -16.66 13.68
C TRP A 847 36.06 -17.70 13.98
N ILE A 848 36.52 -17.76 15.24
CA ILE A 848 37.54 -18.74 15.65
C ILE A 848 37.01 -20.18 15.54
N VAL A 849 35.74 -20.41 15.91
CA VAL A 849 35.10 -21.71 15.71
C VAL A 849 35.01 -22.09 14.22
N ARG A 850 34.88 -21.13 13.31
CA ARG A 850 34.84 -21.41 11.87
C ARG A 850 36.23 -21.63 11.27
N ASP A 851 37.21 -20.83 11.69
CA ASP A 851 38.50 -20.72 11.01
C ASP A 851 39.60 -21.59 11.63
N TRP A 852 39.52 -21.86 12.94
CA TRP A 852 40.55 -22.59 13.68
C TRP A 852 40.12 -23.96 14.18
N MET A 853 38.82 -24.23 14.27
CA MET A 853 38.32 -25.47 14.85
C MET A 853 38.78 -26.74 14.12
N PRO A 854 38.86 -26.80 12.78
CA PRO A 854 39.44 -27.95 12.09
C PRO A 854 40.86 -28.26 12.60
N GLU A 855 41.71 -27.25 12.73
CA GLU A 855 43.07 -27.42 13.21
C GLU A 855 43.13 -27.82 14.70
N ILE A 856 42.29 -27.22 15.54
CA ILE A 856 42.23 -27.54 16.96
C ILE A 856 41.85 -29.02 17.17
N LEU A 857 40.85 -29.52 16.43
CA LEU A 857 40.45 -30.93 16.52
C LEU A 857 41.55 -31.85 15.97
N ARG A 858 42.21 -31.44 14.89
CA ARG A 858 43.34 -32.17 14.28
C ARG A 858 44.49 -32.34 15.27
N GLU A 859 44.97 -31.25 15.88
CA GLU A 859 46.07 -31.27 16.86
C GLU A 859 45.70 -32.02 18.13
N ARG A 860 44.51 -31.76 18.68
CA ARG A 860 44.10 -32.30 20.00
C ARG A 860 43.76 -33.79 19.97
N PHE A 861 43.15 -34.26 18.89
CA PHE A 861 42.66 -35.64 18.77
C PHE A 861 43.42 -36.46 17.71
N SER A 862 44.54 -35.93 17.20
CA SER A 862 45.40 -36.58 16.20
C SER A 862 44.63 -37.08 14.97
N LEU A 863 43.69 -36.26 14.48
CA LEU A 863 42.87 -36.60 13.32
C LEU A 863 43.59 -36.28 12.01
N SER A 864 43.15 -36.88 10.90
CA SER A 864 43.47 -36.37 9.57
C SER A 864 42.74 -35.03 9.35
N GLN A 865 43.25 -34.16 8.48
CA GLN A 865 42.60 -32.87 8.20
C GLN A 865 41.20 -33.06 7.60
N GLY A 866 40.96 -34.11 6.81
CA GLY A 866 39.62 -34.46 6.32
C GLY A 866 38.63 -34.77 7.45
N ARG A 867 39.01 -35.68 8.37
CA ARG A 867 38.17 -36.01 9.53
C ARG A 867 37.95 -34.82 10.45
N ALA A 868 38.99 -34.00 10.66
CA ALA A 868 38.90 -32.82 11.51
C ALA A 868 38.01 -31.73 10.91
N GLY A 869 38.13 -31.48 9.60
CA GLY A 869 37.30 -30.52 8.86
C GLY A 869 35.81 -30.86 8.94
N VAL A 870 35.43 -32.09 8.59
CA VAL A 870 34.02 -32.52 8.64
C VAL A 870 33.47 -32.43 10.07
N SER A 871 34.24 -32.90 11.06
CA SER A 871 33.80 -32.89 12.47
C SER A 871 33.64 -31.47 13.03
N ALA A 872 34.46 -30.53 12.57
CA ALA A 872 34.39 -29.13 13.02
C ALA A 872 33.21 -28.37 12.42
N ILE A 873 32.81 -28.68 11.18
CA ILE A 873 31.92 -27.82 10.40
C ILE A 873 30.53 -28.43 10.24
N LEU A 874 30.42 -29.71 9.88
CA LEU A 874 29.14 -30.34 9.53
C LEU A 874 28.10 -30.19 10.66
N PHE A 875 28.49 -30.55 11.88
CA PHE A 875 27.60 -30.52 13.04
C PHE A 875 27.21 -29.09 13.43
N VAL A 876 28.14 -28.15 13.35
CA VAL A 876 27.87 -26.72 13.63
C VAL A 876 26.85 -26.17 12.65
N GLN A 877 27.03 -26.42 11.35
CA GLN A 877 26.16 -25.81 10.32
C GLN A 877 24.76 -26.43 10.29
N ILE A 878 24.63 -27.74 10.46
CA ILE A 878 23.31 -28.38 10.60
C ILE A 878 22.59 -27.82 11.84
N ALA A 879 23.30 -27.71 12.96
CA ALA A 879 22.76 -27.13 14.18
C ALA A 879 22.37 -25.65 14.02
N SER A 880 23.17 -24.86 13.31
CA SER A 880 22.84 -23.45 13.01
C SER A 880 21.63 -23.30 12.12
N LEU A 881 21.45 -24.16 11.10
CA LEU A 881 20.26 -24.15 10.27
C LEU A 881 18.99 -24.44 11.09
N VAL A 882 19.04 -25.47 11.94
CA VAL A 882 17.94 -25.81 12.86
C VAL A 882 17.69 -24.66 13.84
N GLY A 883 18.77 -24.10 14.42
CA GLY A 883 18.70 -22.99 15.36
C GLY A 883 18.08 -21.73 14.75
N ALA A 884 18.36 -21.42 13.48
CA ALA A 884 17.80 -20.26 12.79
C ALA A 884 16.29 -20.43 12.55
N LEU A 885 15.85 -21.61 12.14
CA LEU A 885 14.43 -21.92 11.95
C LEU A 885 13.64 -21.88 13.27
N VAL A 886 14.18 -22.51 14.32
CA VAL A 886 13.54 -22.54 15.65
C VAL A 886 13.59 -21.15 16.30
N GLY A 887 14.73 -20.48 16.26
CA GLY A 887 14.92 -19.14 16.82
C GLY A 887 14.02 -18.09 16.16
N GLY A 888 13.91 -18.09 14.83
CA GLY A 888 13.01 -17.19 14.11
C GLY A 888 11.54 -17.42 14.48
N THR A 889 11.08 -18.68 14.49
CA THR A 889 9.69 -19.02 14.82
C THR A 889 9.31 -18.71 16.28
N ILE A 890 10.22 -18.94 17.24
CA ILE A 890 10.01 -18.55 18.64
C ILE A 890 9.92 -17.02 18.75
N ALA A 891 10.82 -16.29 18.10
CA ALA A 891 10.84 -14.83 18.14
C ALA A 891 9.55 -14.21 17.56
N ASP A 892 9.08 -14.70 16.41
CA ASP A 892 7.84 -14.22 15.78
C ASP A 892 6.59 -14.51 16.62
N ARG A 893 6.57 -15.63 17.36
CA ARG A 893 5.50 -15.92 18.33
C ARG A 893 5.59 -15.04 19.56
N TRP A 894 6.80 -14.80 20.07
CA TRP A 894 6.99 -14.04 21.31
C TRP A 894 6.79 -12.53 21.13
N VAL A 895 7.11 -11.98 19.96
CA VAL A 895 6.85 -10.57 19.62
C VAL A 895 5.37 -10.21 19.72
N ARG A 896 4.46 -11.15 19.41
CA ARG A 896 3.01 -10.95 19.59
C ARG A 896 2.59 -10.73 21.05
N ARG A 897 3.43 -11.11 22.02
CA ARG A 897 3.17 -10.93 23.46
C ARG A 897 4.00 -9.81 24.08
N THR A 898 5.22 -9.57 23.59
CA THR A 898 6.08 -8.48 24.07
C THR A 898 7.01 -8.00 22.96
N PRO A 899 7.15 -6.68 22.73
CA PRO A 899 8.07 -6.12 21.73
C PRO A 899 9.52 -6.59 21.89
N ARG A 900 9.92 -6.99 23.11
CA ARG A 900 11.27 -7.46 23.45
C ARG A 900 11.49 -8.96 23.16
N GLY A 901 10.51 -9.68 22.62
CA GLY A 901 10.60 -11.13 22.36
C GLY A 901 11.79 -11.55 21.49
N ARG A 902 12.12 -10.75 20.46
CA ARG A 902 13.32 -10.94 19.61
C ARG A 902 14.63 -10.80 20.39
N ILE A 903 14.71 -9.81 21.28
CA ILE A 903 15.88 -9.54 22.13
C ILE A 903 16.14 -10.73 23.06
N PHE A 904 15.09 -11.25 23.71
CA PHE A 904 15.22 -12.41 24.59
C PHE A 904 15.60 -13.69 23.84
N THR A 905 15.06 -13.89 22.63
CA THR A 905 15.40 -15.06 21.82
C THR A 905 16.86 -15.02 21.37
N SER A 906 17.36 -13.85 20.97
CA SER A 906 18.78 -13.64 20.68
C SER A 906 19.66 -13.86 21.93
N ALA A 907 19.22 -13.42 23.11
CA ALA A 907 19.94 -13.63 24.37
C ALA A 907 20.06 -15.12 24.73
N ILE A 908 19.00 -15.92 24.50
CA ILE A 908 19.04 -17.38 24.65
C ILE A 908 20.14 -17.98 23.77
N GLY A 909 20.22 -17.56 22.51
CA GLY A 909 21.28 -18.00 21.60
C GLY A 909 22.69 -17.71 22.13
N MET A 910 22.90 -16.50 22.66
CA MET A 910 24.17 -16.11 23.26
C MET A 910 24.51 -16.89 24.53
N VAL A 911 23.52 -17.22 25.36
CA VAL A 911 23.71 -18.05 26.56
C VAL A 911 24.21 -19.44 26.17
N LEU A 912 23.74 -20.01 25.05
CA LEU A 912 24.19 -21.31 24.56
C LEU A 912 25.68 -21.30 24.14
N PHE A 913 26.27 -20.14 23.81
CA PHE A 913 27.71 -20.05 23.53
C PHE A 913 28.55 -20.37 24.77
N LEU A 914 28.07 -20.04 25.98
CA LEU A 914 28.83 -20.20 27.22
C LEU A 914 29.19 -21.68 27.49
N PRO A 915 28.24 -22.61 27.67
CA PRO A 915 28.58 -24.02 27.89
C PRO A 915 29.29 -24.64 26.68
N ALA A 916 29.00 -24.17 25.46
CA ALA A 916 29.63 -24.66 24.25
C ALA A 916 31.14 -24.35 24.19
N LEU A 917 31.54 -23.10 24.42
CA LEU A 917 32.94 -22.67 24.39
C LEU A 917 33.74 -23.35 25.52
N PHE A 918 33.17 -23.47 26.72
CA PHE A 918 33.79 -24.21 27.82
C PHE A 918 33.96 -25.71 27.50
N SER A 919 32.95 -26.33 26.88
CA SER A 919 32.99 -27.72 26.46
C SER A 919 34.13 -27.96 25.45
N VAL A 920 34.22 -27.13 24.41
CA VAL A 920 35.25 -27.23 23.36
C VAL A 920 36.65 -27.04 23.95
N GLY A 921 36.85 -26.06 24.85
CA GLY A 921 38.14 -25.80 25.48
C GLY A 921 38.63 -26.92 26.41
N ASN A 922 37.72 -27.72 26.98
CA ASN A 922 38.02 -28.76 27.97
C ASN A 922 37.68 -30.18 27.49
N ALA A 923 37.34 -30.38 26.21
CA ALA A 923 36.92 -31.67 25.69
C ALA A 923 38.02 -32.73 25.85
N SER A 924 37.67 -33.84 26.53
CA SER A 924 38.57 -34.99 26.75
C SER A 924 38.56 -36.00 25.60
N ASN A 925 37.49 -35.99 24.78
CA ASN A 925 37.36 -36.80 23.57
C ASN A 925 36.60 -36.03 22.49
N LEU A 926 36.66 -36.53 21.26
CA LEU A 926 36.02 -35.92 20.10
C LEU A 926 34.50 -35.79 20.24
N GLY A 927 33.83 -36.76 20.88
CA GLY A 927 32.38 -36.74 21.06
C GLY A 927 31.92 -35.54 21.91
N ILE A 928 32.61 -35.26 23.02
CA ILE A 928 32.32 -34.09 23.86
C ILE A 928 32.53 -32.78 23.07
N ALA A 929 33.58 -32.70 22.26
CA ALA A 929 33.82 -31.54 21.41
C ALA A 929 32.68 -31.34 20.40
N ILE A 930 32.21 -32.41 19.75
CA ILE A 930 31.10 -32.35 18.78
C ILE A 930 29.80 -31.90 19.46
N VAL A 931 29.50 -32.38 20.68
CA VAL A 931 28.33 -31.92 21.44
C VAL A 931 28.44 -30.42 21.73
N GLY A 932 29.60 -29.96 22.20
CA GLY A 932 29.87 -28.53 22.42
C GLY A 932 29.67 -27.70 21.15
N LEU A 933 30.20 -28.16 20.02
CA LEU A 933 30.06 -27.52 18.71
C LEU A 933 28.60 -27.50 18.20
N THR A 934 27.84 -28.56 18.47
CA THR A 934 26.41 -28.63 18.12
C THR A 934 25.60 -27.60 18.91
N VAL A 935 25.87 -27.48 20.22
CA VAL A 935 25.24 -26.45 21.07
C VAL A 935 25.64 -25.04 20.61
N PHE A 936 26.91 -24.85 20.23
CA PHE A 936 27.38 -23.60 19.63
C PHE A 936 26.59 -23.26 18.37
N GLY A 937 26.43 -24.22 17.46
CA GLY A 937 25.70 -24.07 16.21
C GLY A 937 24.24 -23.67 16.45
N LEU A 938 23.53 -24.36 17.34
CA LEU A 938 22.15 -24.01 17.73
C LEU A 938 22.06 -22.58 18.27
N GLY A 939 22.96 -22.22 19.20
CA GLY A 939 23.04 -20.86 19.74
C GLY A 939 23.26 -19.80 18.66
N TRP A 940 24.12 -20.13 17.69
CA TRP A 940 24.43 -19.23 16.57
C TRP A 940 23.20 -18.97 15.71
N GLY A 941 22.41 -20.01 15.42
CA GLY A 941 21.17 -19.85 14.66
C GLY A 941 20.14 -18.95 15.35
N PHE A 942 19.96 -19.10 16.67
CA PHE A 942 19.07 -18.24 17.47
C PHE A 942 19.50 -16.77 17.45
N PHE A 943 20.81 -16.54 17.57
CA PHE A 943 21.41 -15.22 17.56
C PHE A 943 21.30 -14.56 16.17
N ASP A 944 21.75 -15.25 15.13
CA ASP A 944 21.90 -14.68 13.78
C ASP A 944 20.55 -14.32 13.14
N SER A 945 19.54 -15.19 13.31
CA SER A 945 18.18 -14.99 12.77
C SER A 945 17.44 -13.76 13.35
N ASN A 946 17.89 -13.22 14.48
CA ASN A 946 17.20 -12.14 15.20
C ASN A 946 17.89 -10.77 15.10
N ASN A 947 19.16 -10.71 14.66
CA ASN A 947 19.93 -9.47 14.62
C ASN A 947 19.33 -8.41 13.69
N MET A 948 18.97 -8.78 12.46
CA MET A 948 18.36 -7.86 11.48
C MET A 948 16.93 -7.41 11.88
N PRO A 949 16.06 -8.31 12.38
CA PRO A 949 14.79 -7.90 12.98
C PRO A 949 14.95 -6.91 14.15
N ILE A 950 15.92 -7.11 15.06
CA ILE A 950 16.17 -6.18 16.18
C ILE A 950 16.65 -4.82 15.66
N LEU A 951 17.55 -4.79 14.67
CA LEU A 951 17.98 -3.55 14.01
C LEU A 951 16.77 -2.76 13.47
N SER A 952 15.83 -3.47 12.86
CA SER A 952 14.61 -2.86 12.31
C SER A 952 13.69 -2.24 13.37
N GLN A 953 13.78 -2.69 14.64
CA GLN A 953 13.03 -2.13 15.78
C GLN A 953 13.69 -0.89 16.40
N ILE A 954 14.98 -0.64 16.11
CA ILE A 954 15.77 0.45 16.74
C ILE A 954 16.27 1.51 15.74
N ALA A 955 16.41 1.16 14.46
CA ALA A 955 16.86 2.04 13.38
C ALA A 955 15.71 2.36 12.41
N ARG A 956 15.75 3.57 11.83
CA ARG A 956 14.75 4.02 10.85
C ARG A 956 14.88 3.23 9.54
N PRO A 957 13.79 2.96 8.80
CA PRO A 957 13.83 2.22 7.53
C PRO A 957 15.00 2.59 6.62
N GLU A 958 15.18 3.88 6.39
CA GLU A 958 16.19 4.50 5.54
C GLU A 958 17.64 4.31 6.04
N TRP A 959 17.85 3.96 7.32
CA TRP A 959 19.18 3.76 7.91
C TRP A 959 19.54 2.30 8.13
N ARG A 960 18.62 1.36 7.86
CA ARG A 960 18.81 -0.08 8.18
C ARG A 960 19.95 -0.70 7.38
N ALA A 961 20.05 -0.40 6.09
CA ALA A 961 21.11 -0.93 5.23
C ALA A 961 22.50 -0.45 5.70
N THR A 962 22.67 0.86 5.87
CA THR A 962 23.90 1.46 6.40
C THR A 962 24.23 0.96 7.81
N GLY A 963 23.21 0.83 8.68
CA GLY A 963 23.38 0.28 10.03
C GLY A 963 23.91 -1.15 10.03
N TYR A 964 23.37 -2.01 9.18
CA TYR A 964 23.86 -3.39 9.02
C TYR A 964 25.29 -3.42 8.43
N GLY A 965 25.59 -2.54 7.48
CA GLY A 965 26.94 -2.35 6.93
C GLY A 965 27.98 -1.99 7.98
N ILE A 966 27.67 -1.02 8.87
CA ILE A 966 28.55 -0.62 9.98
C ILE A 966 28.74 -1.77 10.97
N MET A 967 27.66 -2.49 11.32
CA MET A 967 27.73 -3.65 12.21
C MET A 967 28.67 -4.72 11.64
N ASN A 968 28.60 -5.00 10.34
CA ASN A 968 29.50 -5.94 9.66
C ASN A 968 30.94 -5.42 9.59
N LEU A 969 31.15 -4.14 9.27
CA LEU A 969 32.48 -3.53 9.26
C LEU A 969 33.20 -3.76 10.61
N VAL A 970 32.53 -3.46 11.72
CA VAL A 970 33.09 -3.59 13.07
C VAL A 970 33.29 -5.06 13.43
N SER A 971 32.25 -5.88 13.25
CA SER A 971 32.26 -7.30 13.63
C SER A 971 33.31 -8.12 12.87
N ILE A 972 33.38 -7.97 11.55
CA ILE A 972 34.33 -8.70 10.70
C ILE A 972 35.77 -8.23 10.96
N SER A 973 35.98 -6.93 11.16
CA SER A 973 37.30 -6.40 11.52
C SER A 973 37.81 -6.95 12.85
N CYS A 974 36.94 -6.98 13.87
CA CYS A 974 37.24 -7.61 15.16
C CYS A 974 37.47 -9.12 15.02
N GLY A 975 36.75 -9.80 14.14
CA GLY A 975 36.98 -11.20 13.79
C GLY A 975 38.37 -11.46 13.23
N GLY A 976 38.85 -10.61 12.32
CA GLY A 976 40.21 -10.70 11.76
C GLY A 976 41.30 -10.47 12.81
N PHE A 977 41.08 -9.51 13.72
CA PHE A 977 41.97 -9.35 14.88
C PHE A 977 41.92 -10.58 15.80
N GLY A 978 40.74 -11.17 15.98
CA GLY A 978 40.53 -12.39 16.76
C GLY A 978 41.35 -13.58 16.25
N ASP A 979 41.41 -13.81 14.93
CA ASP A 979 42.20 -14.91 14.36
C ASP A 979 43.70 -14.72 14.55
N TRP A 980 44.20 -13.52 14.29
CA TRP A 980 45.59 -13.19 14.51
C TRP A 980 45.96 -13.32 16.00
N MET A 981 45.13 -12.78 16.89
CA MET A 981 45.31 -12.88 18.33
C MET A 981 45.29 -14.33 18.80
N PHE A 982 44.38 -15.16 18.27
CA PHE A 982 44.32 -16.58 18.57
C PHE A 982 45.62 -17.28 18.17
N GLY A 983 46.11 -17.05 16.95
CA GLY A 983 47.40 -17.57 16.48
C GLY A 983 48.56 -17.16 17.39
N ALA A 984 48.67 -15.87 17.72
CA ALA A 984 49.72 -15.34 18.59
C ALA A 984 49.68 -15.91 20.02
N LEU A 985 48.47 -16.13 20.58
CA LEU A 985 48.31 -16.77 21.89
C LEU A 985 48.72 -18.25 21.84
N ARG A 986 48.43 -18.95 20.74
CA ARG A 986 48.85 -20.34 20.55
C ARG A 986 50.35 -20.48 20.37
N ASP A 987 51.01 -19.56 19.68
CA ASP A 987 52.47 -19.52 19.56
C ASP A 987 53.14 -19.29 20.93
N ARG A 988 52.50 -18.54 21.83
CA ARG A 988 52.91 -18.37 23.24
C ARG A 988 52.51 -19.54 24.15
N ASN A 989 52.01 -20.64 23.59
CA ASN A 989 51.56 -21.83 24.32
C ASN A 989 50.45 -21.57 25.36
N VAL A 990 49.61 -20.55 25.16
CA VAL A 990 48.45 -20.32 26.02
C VAL A 990 47.45 -21.49 25.83
N PRO A 991 46.98 -22.12 26.92
CA PRO A 991 46.11 -23.28 26.84
C PRO A 991 44.71 -22.91 26.33
N LEU A 992 44.11 -23.83 25.55
CA LEU A 992 42.84 -23.58 24.85
C LEU A 992 41.68 -23.23 25.80
N ASN A 993 41.64 -23.82 26.99
CA ASN A 993 40.60 -23.54 27.98
C ASN A 993 40.64 -22.07 28.46
N LEU A 994 41.81 -21.45 28.62
CA LEU A 994 41.93 -20.04 28.95
C LEU A 994 41.48 -19.14 27.80
N ILE A 995 41.85 -19.50 26.57
CA ILE A 995 41.46 -18.75 25.37
C ILE A 995 39.93 -18.79 25.17
N PHE A 996 39.32 -19.98 25.21
CA PHE A 996 37.86 -20.12 25.09
C PHE A 996 37.12 -19.56 26.30
N GLY A 997 37.72 -19.58 27.50
CA GLY A 997 37.18 -18.91 28.69
C GLY A 997 37.13 -17.38 28.53
N MET A 998 38.13 -16.78 27.88
CA MET A 998 38.14 -15.36 27.52
C MET A 998 37.03 -15.02 26.52
N PHE A 999 36.83 -15.85 25.50
CA PHE A 999 35.72 -15.64 24.56
C PHE A 999 34.35 -15.85 25.19
N ALA A 1000 34.23 -16.80 26.12
CA ALA A 1000 33.01 -16.99 26.90
C ALA A 1000 32.69 -15.75 27.76
N SER A 1001 33.70 -15.05 28.30
CA SER A 1001 33.45 -13.81 29.05
C SER A 1001 32.95 -12.66 28.16
N PHE A 1002 33.41 -12.58 26.91
CA PHE A 1002 32.87 -11.63 25.92
C PHE A 1002 31.42 -11.95 25.53
N ALA A 1003 31.09 -13.23 25.36
CA ALA A 1003 29.71 -13.66 25.14
C ALA A 1003 28.83 -13.36 26.35
N LEU A 1004 29.32 -13.56 27.58
CA LEU A 1004 28.59 -13.23 28.81
C LEU A 1004 28.32 -11.72 28.92
N LEU A 1005 29.32 -10.89 28.63
CA LEU A 1005 29.14 -9.44 28.56
C LEU A 1005 28.06 -9.07 27.54
N SER A 1006 28.03 -9.75 26.39
CA SER A 1006 27.02 -9.53 25.34
C SER A 1006 25.60 -9.88 25.80
N VAL A 1007 25.44 -10.96 26.58
CA VAL A 1007 24.15 -11.33 27.19
C VAL A 1007 23.66 -10.23 28.13
N MET A 1008 24.57 -9.60 28.90
CA MET A 1008 24.20 -8.47 29.75
C MET A 1008 23.80 -7.24 28.93
N LEU A 1009 24.55 -6.92 27.89
CA LEU A 1009 24.31 -5.75 27.04
C LEU A 1009 23.03 -5.87 26.21
N ILE A 1010 22.72 -7.05 25.67
CA ILE A 1010 21.57 -7.22 24.76
C ILE A 1010 20.24 -7.00 25.51
N VAL A 1011 20.18 -7.39 26.78
CA VAL A 1011 19.00 -7.17 27.64
C VAL A 1011 18.83 -5.70 28.03
N MET A 1012 19.82 -4.84 27.78
CA MET A 1012 19.69 -3.39 27.99
C MET A 1012 19.04 -2.67 26.80
N ILE A 1013 18.93 -3.31 25.64
CA ILE A 1013 18.33 -2.71 24.43
C ILE A 1013 16.83 -2.51 24.65
N ARG A 1014 16.34 -1.31 24.34
CA ARG A 1014 14.92 -0.94 24.38
C ARG A 1014 14.40 -0.59 22.98
N PRO A 1015 13.34 -1.26 22.48
CA PRO A 1015 12.69 -0.89 21.22
C PRO A 1015 12.04 0.50 21.31
N ARG A 1016 11.88 1.18 20.16
CA ARG A 1016 11.30 2.53 20.08
C ARG A 1016 9.89 2.70 20.69
N GLY A 1017 9.11 1.62 20.79
CA GLY A 1017 7.79 1.64 21.43
C GLY A 1017 7.83 1.75 22.95
N ASP A 1018 8.89 1.27 23.61
CA ASP A 1018 9.01 1.31 25.08
C ASP A 1018 9.26 2.73 25.60
N ASP A 1019 9.93 3.58 24.82
CA ASP A 1019 10.22 4.96 25.23
C ASP A 1019 8.97 5.86 25.15
N ALA A 1020 8.06 5.61 24.20
CA ALA A 1020 6.77 6.30 24.12
C ALA A 1020 5.83 5.90 25.28
N VAL A 1021 5.78 4.61 25.64
CA VAL A 1021 5.00 4.11 26.78
C VAL A 1021 5.62 4.53 28.11
N ALA A 1022 6.96 4.57 28.21
CA ALA A 1022 7.67 5.08 29.40
C ALA A 1022 7.54 6.61 29.55
N ALA A 1023 7.53 7.36 28.46
CA ALA A 1023 7.26 8.80 28.47
C ALA A 1023 5.80 9.08 28.83
N ALA A 1024 4.85 8.33 28.28
CA ALA A 1024 3.42 8.43 28.62
C ALA A 1024 3.14 8.05 30.08
N SER A 1025 3.80 7.01 30.62
CA SER A 1025 3.67 6.61 32.03
C SER A 1025 4.37 7.56 33.00
N ARG A 1026 5.51 8.18 32.62
CA ARG A 1026 6.11 9.28 33.40
C ARG A 1026 5.24 10.53 33.37
N ALA A 1027 4.66 10.88 32.22
CA ALA A 1027 3.71 11.98 32.09
C ALA A 1027 2.45 11.73 32.92
N ARG A 1028 1.91 10.51 32.94
CA ARG A 1028 0.77 10.11 33.79
C ARG A 1028 1.10 10.14 35.29
N ARG A 1029 2.31 9.72 35.69
CA ARG A 1029 2.77 9.83 37.09
C ARG A 1029 3.01 11.28 37.52
N GLN A 1030 3.51 12.13 36.62
CA GLN A 1030 3.62 13.57 36.88
C GLN A 1030 2.25 14.27 36.91
N ALA A 1031 1.25 13.75 36.19
CA ALA A 1031 -0.12 14.23 36.17
C ALA A 1031 -1.02 13.69 37.31
N GLY A 1032 -0.48 12.90 38.25
CA GLY A 1032 -1.21 12.46 39.44
C GLY A 1032 -2.40 11.52 39.21
N MET A 1033 -2.50 10.88 38.04
CA MET A 1033 -3.59 9.93 37.75
C MET A 1033 -3.22 8.52 38.21
N LEU A 1034 -4.03 7.95 39.11
CA LEU A 1034 -3.91 6.56 39.57
C LEU A 1034 -4.33 5.57 38.46
N ASP A 1035 -3.61 4.45 38.39
CA ASP A 1035 -3.81 3.35 37.44
C ASP A 1035 -5.13 2.61 37.76
N PRO A 1036 -6.08 2.43 36.83
CA PRO A 1036 -7.19 1.51 37.03
C PRO A 1036 -6.68 0.08 36.81
N GLN A 1037 -6.77 -0.75 37.85
CA GLN A 1037 -6.60 -2.21 37.73
C GLN A 1037 -7.65 -2.84 36.82
#